data_AF-L8WLI4-F1
#
_entry.id   AF-L8WLI4-F1
#
_cell.length_a   1.000
_cell.length_b   1.000
_cell.length_c   1.000
_cell.angle_alpha   90.00
_cell.angle_beta   90.00
_cell.angle_gamma   90.00
#
_symmetry.space_group_name_H-M   'P 1'
#
loop_
_entity.id
_entity.type
_entity.pdbx_description
1 polymer ?
#
loop_
_entity_poly.entity_id
_entity_poly.type
_entity_poly.pdbx_seq_one_letter_code
_entity_poly.pdbx_strand_id
1 'polypeptide(L)'
;MGDSLELPWAAAGLVNGSDVNDSNALARRVEAWDAIPNTTKKKPKGPRGQGSALDAVYRAPARLNSHDGDKRTKPRIAAQYDICHRVYLCPWILDKCGRVARVPDQPSTRFPIMAAYQPHEADTLLPPGSIADPTRSSVANSLGAPLSSHGGEVRESQYSSAPLNVPYDPYGETSTPSPRGTTPSQYRDDPNEKAAPLETGYGETSKRSRKPWFWLLIGLVALAVIVVAVIVPVYFKVIKPNNNTVQSSNTNSGSGSTTASGAEPTQSEAPQVLITGGDGSRVTTDTGNTFIYNNSFGGFWYHDPKDPFNLNAQAQSWSPPLNQSWRWGEDHVRGVGIGGWFVLEPFISPALFEPYMNDTNPAVDEWTLSEKIAADPNSGGLQRVLEEHYATFITEEDFAQIAAAGLNWVRIAIPYWAIETAPGEPFLEGVFNGHFIRYFLKAIEWSRKYGIRINLDLHTAPGSHNGYNHSGMLGPLGWLNGTMGIANAQRTLNHIRVITQFISQPQYKDIVPVFGIINEARMEIIGRNPLERFYMESYDIMRNITGIGEGNGPWMSVHDGFETLDRWENFMPGADRVMLDAHPYFCFGDQDLSSPTQQIRKPCNSRAEPFNTSMSTFGMTTAGEFSNAFNDCALFLNGVGLGARYDGTFPFYHGANAGAGACVKWMDDRLWSAAEKEAIRQFALSSFDAFQVSLPIDVYSH
;
A
#
# COMPACT_ATOMS: atom_id res chain seq x y z
N MET A 1 -8.28 -12.77 -57.66
CA MET A 1 -9.19 -13.95 -57.69
C MET A 1 -8.70 -14.88 -56.61
N GLY A 2 -9.59 -15.37 -55.74
CA GLY A 2 -9.23 -16.24 -54.63
C GLY A 2 -8.74 -15.47 -53.41
N ASP A 3 -9.63 -15.32 -52.43
CA ASP A 3 -9.31 -14.91 -51.06
C ASP A 3 -9.17 -16.16 -50.19
N SER A 4 -8.23 -16.16 -49.23
CA SER A 4 -8.36 -16.90 -47.97
C SER A 4 -7.31 -16.44 -46.97
N LEU A 5 -7.68 -16.37 -45.69
CA LEU A 5 -6.76 -16.06 -44.59
C LEU A 5 -5.90 -17.30 -44.25
N GLU A 6 -4.67 -17.07 -43.79
CA GLU A 6 -3.95 -18.03 -42.95
C GLU A 6 -3.54 -17.39 -41.62
N LEU A 7 -3.86 -18.07 -40.52
CA LEU A 7 -3.34 -17.83 -39.18
C LEU A 7 -2.42 -19.00 -38.80
N PRO A 8 -1.13 -18.78 -38.56
CA PRO A 8 -0.28 -19.74 -37.87
C PRO A 8 -0.05 -19.34 -36.41
N TRP A 9 -0.33 -20.27 -35.50
CA TRP A 9 0.02 -20.19 -34.07
C TRP A 9 1.28 -21.03 -33.79
N ALA A 10 1.95 -20.70 -32.68
CA ALA A 10 3.06 -21.44 -32.05
C ALA A 10 4.27 -21.86 -32.92
N ALA A 11 5.38 -21.15 -32.72
CA ALA A 11 6.73 -21.67 -32.93
C ALA A 11 7.65 -21.28 -31.76
N ALA A 12 7.33 -21.76 -30.56
CA ALA A 12 8.16 -21.58 -29.36
C ALA A 12 9.39 -22.52 -29.43
N GLY A 13 10.43 -22.10 -30.16
CA GLY A 13 11.67 -22.85 -30.31
C GLY A 13 12.57 -22.73 -29.08
N LEU A 14 13.02 -23.89 -28.55
CA LEU A 14 14.16 -23.95 -27.63
C LEU A 14 15.42 -23.38 -28.30
N VAL A 15 16.12 -22.48 -27.62
CA VAL A 15 17.46 -22.02 -28.00
C VAL A 15 18.40 -22.32 -26.84
N ASN A 16 19.33 -23.24 -27.05
CA ASN A 16 20.44 -23.47 -26.13
C ASN A 16 21.38 -22.25 -26.13
N GLY A 17 21.98 -21.95 -24.97
CA GLY A 17 22.75 -20.74 -24.78
C GLY A 17 24.07 -20.71 -25.56
N SER A 18 24.12 -19.94 -26.64
CA SER A 18 25.35 -19.35 -27.19
C SER A 18 25.05 -18.19 -28.15
N ASP A 19 24.69 -17.02 -27.63
CA ASP A 19 25.18 -15.72 -28.13
C ASP A 19 24.80 -14.56 -27.19
N VAL A 20 25.48 -13.42 -27.33
CA VAL A 20 25.47 -12.29 -26.38
C VAL A 20 25.19 -10.97 -27.11
N ASN A 21 24.46 -10.05 -26.46
CA ASN A 21 24.10 -8.68 -26.87
C ASN A 21 23.07 -8.50 -28.02
N ASP A 22 21.79 -8.32 -27.64
CA ASP A 22 21.01 -7.16 -28.12
C ASP A 22 20.03 -6.68 -27.02
N SER A 23 20.44 -5.64 -26.29
CA SER A 23 19.65 -5.01 -25.24
C SER A 23 18.65 -3.95 -25.74
N ASN A 24 18.55 -3.72 -27.07
CA ASN A 24 17.72 -2.67 -27.68
C ASN A 24 16.45 -3.18 -28.38
N ALA A 25 16.02 -4.41 -28.10
CA ALA A 25 14.83 -5.01 -28.70
C ALA A 25 13.50 -4.54 -28.06
N LEU A 26 13.50 -4.23 -26.75
CA LEU A 26 12.26 -3.91 -26.02
C LEU A 26 11.88 -2.41 -26.09
N ALA A 27 12.86 -1.51 -25.92
CA ALA A 27 12.63 -0.06 -25.92
C ALA A 27 11.97 0.44 -27.23
N ARG A 28 12.45 -0.06 -28.38
CA ARG A 28 11.99 0.32 -29.73
C ARG A 28 10.54 -0.09 -30.06
N ARG A 29 9.83 -0.77 -29.16
CA ARG A 29 8.38 -1.04 -29.30
C ARG A 29 7.47 -0.02 -28.61
N VAL A 30 7.99 0.81 -27.71
CA VAL A 30 7.22 1.88 -27.07
C VAL A 30 7.13 3.11 -27.98
N GLU A 31 8.26 3.51 -28.60
CA GLU A 31 8.37 4.66 -29.51
C GLU A 31 7.49 4.56 -30.78
N ALA A 32 6.94 3.38 -31.08
CA ALA A 32 6.26 3.09 -32.34
C ALA A 32 4.79 3.58 -32.43
N TRP A 33 4.22 4.13 -31.35
CA TRP A 33 2.79 4.51 -31.29
C TRP A 33 2.50 6.02 -31.35
N ASP A 34 3.47 6.90 -31.10
CA ASP A 34 3.28 8.37 -31.11
C ASP A 34 3.16 9.00 -32.52
N ALA A 35 3.04 8.17 -33.57
CA ALA A 35 3.12 8.59 -34.98
C ALA A 35 1.76 8.62 -35.71
N ILE A 36 0.73 9.26 -35.14
CA ILE A 36 -0.58 9.47 -35.81
C ILE A 36 -0.74 10.94 -36.26
N PRO A 37 -0.46 11.28 -37.54
CA PRO A 37 -0.58 12.65 -38.03
C PRO A 37 -2.04 13.09 -38.24
N ASN A 38 -2.39 14.24 -37.66
CA ASN A 38 -3.72 14.82 -37.70
C ASN A 38 -4.09 15.33 -39.11
N THR A 39 -5.07 14.71 -39.79
CA THR A 39 -5.38 14.98 -41.21
C THR A 39 -6.74 15.66 -41.43
N THR A 40 -6.71 16.83 -42.08
CA THR A 40 -7.88 17.67 -42.33
C THR A 40 -8.79 17.12 -43.44
N LYS A 41 -10.05 16.83 -43.13
CA LYS A 41 -11.03 16.33 -44.12
C LYS A 41 -11.57 17.45 -45.02
N LYS A 42 -11.21 17.43 -46.31
CA LYS A 42 -11.89 18.21 -47.37
C LYS A 42 -13.21 17.54 -47.79
N LYS A 43 -14.23 18.34 -48.14
CA LYS A 43 -15.51 17.88 -48.70
C LYS A 43 -15.38 17.46 -50.17
N PRO A 44 -16.06 16.38 -50.59
CA PRO A 44 -16.60 16.23 -51.95
C PRO A 44 -18.04 16.78 -52.05
N LYS A 45 -18.57 16.90 -53.27
CA LYS A 45 -19.98 17.22 -53.57
C LYS A 45 -20.71 15.93 -53.98
N GLY A 46 -21.98 15.76 -53.58
CA GLY A 46 -22.82 14.64 -54.05
C GLY A 46 -23.60 15.00 -55.33
N PRO A 47 -24.59 14.17 -55.72
CA PRO A 47 -25.73 14.69 -56.47
C PRO A 47 -27.12 14.24 -55.96
N ARG A 48 -28.02 15.22 -55.88
CA ARG A 48 -29.48 15.24 -56.19
C ARG A 48 -30.32 13.94 -56.07
N GLY A 49 -31.48 14.06 -55.41
CA GLY A 49 -32.72 13.46 -55.93
C GLY A 49 -33.85 13.21 -54.92
N GLN A 50 -34.84 14.13 -54.88
CA GLN A 50 -36.28 13.93 -54.49
C GLN A 50 -36.63 13.27 -53.13
N GLY A 51 -37.64 13.68 -52.36
CA GLY A 51 -38.53 14.84 -52.45
C GLY A 51 -39.76 14.69 -51.52
N SER A 52 -40.35 15.83 -51.09
CA SER A 52 -41.63 15.97 -50.35
C SER A 52 -41.82 15.29 -48.96
N ALA A 53 -42.72 15.71 -48.07
CA ALA A 53 -43.31 17.04 -47.76
C ALA A 53 -44.22 16.93 -46.50
N LEU A 54 -44.43 18.04 -45.77
CA LEU A 54 -45.50 18.26 -44.76
C LEU A 54 -45.39 17.39 -43.46
N ASP A 55 -45.90 17.77 -42.28
CA ASP A 55 -46.47 19.07 -41.88
C ASP A 55 -46.25 19.44 -40.39
N ALA A 56 -46.57 20.72 -40.14
CA ALA A 56 -46.91 21.45 -38.91
C ALA A 56 -47.68 20.67 -37.78
N VAL A 57 -47.83 21.11 -36.52
CA VAL A 57 -47.47 22.36 -35.80
C VAL A 57 -47.72 22.22 -34.26
N TYR A 58 -47.34 23.25 -33.47
CA TYR A 58 -47.70 23.50 -32.06
C TYR A 58 -47.00 22.64 -30.98
N ARG A 59 -46.78 23.11 -29.72
CA ARG A 59 -46.93 24.46 -29.11
C ARG A 59 -45.98 24.63 -27.91
N ALA A 60 -45.54 25.86 -27.64
CA ALA A 60 -45.11 26.36 -26.32
C ALA A 60 -45.85 27.68 -26.01
N PRO A 61 -46.02 28.05 -24.73
CA PRO A 61 -45.24 29.18 -24.18
C PRO A 61 -44.84 28.92 -22.69
N ALA A 62 -44.15 29.80 -21.96
CA ALA A 62 -43.83 31.21 -22.17
C ALA A 62 -42.41 31.60 -21.72
N ARG A 63 -41.98 32.83 -22.05
CA ARG A 63 -40.72 33.47 -21.62
C ARG A 63 -41.02 34.65 -20.70
N LEU A 64 -40.01 35.08 -19.95
CA LEU A 64 -39.76 36.50 -19.69
C LEU A 64 -38.31 36.83 -20.06
N ASN A 65 -38.09 37.98 -20.71
CA ASN A 65 -36.78 38.45 -21.14
C ASN A 65 -36.32 39.60 -20.23
N SER A 66 -35.00 39.76 -20.08
CA SER A 66 -34.38 41.09 -20.16
C SER A 66 -33.00 40.97 -20.79
N HIS A 67 -32.61 41.95 -21.61
CA HIS A 67 -31.25 42.11 -22.10
C HIS A 67 -30.51 43.06 -21.16
N ASP A 68 -29.22 42.83 -20.94
CA ASP A 68 -28.22 43.74 -21.50
C ASP A 68 -26.89 43.00 -21.75
N GLY A 69 -25.92 43.63 -22.41
CA GLY A 69 -24.65 43.02 -22.78
C GLY A 69 -23.42 43.83 -22.39
N ASP A 70 -22.43 43.17 -21.79
CA ASP A 70 -21.07 43.72 -21.66
C ASP A 70 -20.01 42.63 -21.86
N LYS A 71 -18.83 43.03 -22.35
CA LYS A 71 -17.66 42.17 -22.55
C LYS A 71 -16.81 42.16 -21.27
N ARG A 72 -16.84 41.08 -20.49
CA ARG A 72 -15.89 40.91 -19.38
C ARG A 72 -15.19 39.55 -19.35
N THR A 73 -13.87 39.66 -19.40
CA THR A 73 -12.79 38.72 -19.04
C THR A 73 -13.18 37.47 -18.24
N LYS A 74 -12.64 36.32 -18.65
CA LYS A 74 -12.54 35.11 -17.81
C LYS A 74 -11.94 35.48 -16.44
N PRO A 75 -12.57 35.12 -15.31
CA PRO A 75 -11.89 35.19 -14.01
C PRO A 75 -10.81 34.10 -13.98
N ARG A 76 -9.54 34.49 -13.88
CA ARG A 76 -8.51 33.60 -13.32
C ARG A 76 -8.81 33.48 -11.83
N ILE A 77 -9.01 32.27 -11.32
CA ILE A 77 -8.97 32.02 -9.88
C ILE A 77 -7.50 32.08 -9.46
N ALA A 78 -7.08 33.27 -9.06
CA ALA A 78 -5.86 33.49 -8.29
C ALA A 78 -6.32 33.96 -6.91
N ALA A 79 -6.24 33.06 -5.93
CA ALA A 79 -6.63 33.32 -4.55
C ALA A 79 -5.45 32.95 -3.63
N GLN A 80 -5.08 33.89 -2.76
CA GLN A 80 -4.11 33.83 -1.66
C GLN A 80 -3.26 32.55 -1.52
N TYR A 81 -2.08 32.56 -2.15
CA TYR A 81 -0.88 31.97 -1.55
C TYR A 81 -0.15 33.05 -0.75
N ASP A 82 -0.56 33.28 0.49
CA ASP A 82 0.23 33.96 1.51
C ASP A 82 -0.23 33.54 2.93
N ILE A 83 0.64 33.68 3.92
CA ILE A 83 0.58 33.08 5.29
C ILE A 83 0.99 31.59 5.33
N CYS A 84 2.31 31.34 5.29
CA CYS A 84 2.97 30.44 6.26
C CYS A 84 4.52 30.51 6.25
N HIS A 85 5.12 31.67 6.00
CA HIS A 85 6.56 31.85 6.23
C HIS A 85 6.87 31.86 7.74
N ARG A 86 7.87 31.05 8.14
CA ARG A 86 8.48 30.93 9.49
C ARG A 86 7.72 30.09 10.53
N VAL A 87 7.94 28.77 10.50
CA VAL A 87 8.22 28.00 11.72
C VAL A 87 9.52 27.24 11.51
N TYR A 88 10.46 27.34 12.45
CA TYR A 88 11.66 26.50 12.44
C TYR A 88 11.27 25.08 12.87
N LEU A 89 11.30 24.11 11.95
CA LEU A 89 11.25 22.69 12.29
C LEU A 89 12.59 22.29 12.93
N CYS A 90 12.67 22.35 14.26
CA CYS A 90 13.82 21.83 14.99
C CYS A 90 13.85 20.30 14.89
N PRO A 91 15.01 19.67 14.59
CA PRO A 91 15.15 18.23 14.43
C PRO A 91 15.22 17.50 15.78
N TRP A 92 14.16 17.63 16.59
CA TRP A 92 14.00 16.94 17.86
C TRP A 92 12.55 16.47 18.02
N ILE A 93 12.29 15.22 17.62
CA ILE A 93 11.10 14.49 18.05
C ILE A 93 11.27 14.24 19.55
N LEU A 94 10.58 15.06 20.36
CA LEU A 94 10.53 14.89 21.82
C LEU A 94 9.61 13.72 22.13
N ASP A 95 10.21 12.54 22.34
CA ASP A 95 9.58 11.28 22.75
C ASP A 95 8.33 11.51 23.61
N LYS A 96 7.18 11.35 22.96
CA LYS A 96 5.86 11.56 23.54
C LYS A 96 5.43 10.40 24.40
N CYS A 97 5.88 9.19 24.11
CA CYS A 97 5.47 8.01 24.88
C CYS A 97 6.18 7.96 26.24
N GLY A 98 7.42 8.44 26.31
CA GLY A 98 8.20 8.56 27.55
C GLY A 98 9.06 7.33 27.83
N ARG A 99 9.78 6.87 26.81
CA ARG A 99 10.74 5.77 26.90
C ARG A 99 11.82 6.12 27.90
N VAL A 100 11.86 5.39 29.01
CA VAL A 100 12.97 5.45 29.96
C VAL A 100 14.18 4.80 29.31
N ALA A 101 15.00 5.58 28.61
CA ALA A 101 16.28 5.15 28.08
C ALA A 101 17.21 4.75 29.24
N ARG A 102 17.24 3.45 29.55
CA ARG A 102 18.14 2.87 30.55
C ARG A 102 18.34 1.36 30.35
N VAL A 103 19.14 1.03 29.33
CA VAL A 103 20.00 -0.16 29.44
C VAL A 103 20.94 0.11 30.64
N PRO A 104 21.04 -0.77 31.65
CA PRO A 104 21.98 -0.56 32.75
C PRO A 104 23.41 -0.84 32.30
N ASP A 105 24.32 0.10 32.53
CA ASP A 105 25.76 -0.14 32.36
C ASP A 105 26.23 -1.31 33.24
N GLN A 106 26.74 -2.37 32.61
CA GLN A 106 27.50 -3.42 33.31
C GLN A 106 28.97 -2.98 33.42
N PRO A 107 29.52 -2.87 34.64
CA PRO A 107 30.89 -2.39 34.83
C PRO A 107 31.93 -3.42 34.38
N SER A 108 33.05 -2.92 33.84
CA SER A 108 34.10 -3.76 33.27
C SER A 108 34.93 -4.51 34.33
N THR A 109 34.98 -5.84 34.21
CA THR A 109 35.94 -6.70 34.94
C THR A 109 36.76 -7.55 33.96
N ARG A 110 38.01 -7.86 34.32
CA ARG A 110 39.05 -8.34 33.40
C ARG A 110 39.05 -9.85 33.15
N PHE A 111 39.62 -10.25 32.00
CA PHE A 111 40.01 -11.61 31.62
C PHE A 111 40.76 -12.39 32.71
N PRO A 112 40.70 -13.74 32.65
CA PRO A 112 41.88 -14.49 32.22
C PRO A 112 41.67 -15.29 30.91
N ILE A 113 42.64 -16.14 30.54
CA ILE A 113 42.89 -16.62 29.15
C ILE A 113 42.92 -18.17 29.10
N MET A 114 42.66 -18.73 27.90
CA MET A 114 42.75 -20.16 27.51
C MET A 114 41.54 -21.02 27.96
N ALA A 115 41.12 -22.06 27.22
CA ALA A 115 41.75 -22.75 26.09
C ALA A 115 40.76 -23.10 24.97
N ALA A 116 41.26 -23.57 23.82
CA ALA A 116 40.45 -24.07 22.71
C ALA A 116 40.50 -25.60 22.64
N TYR A 117 39.33 -26.27 22.55
CA TYR A 117 39.25 -27.63 22.01
C TYR A 117 37.90 -27.95 21.35
N GLN A 118 37.98 -28.89 20.42
CA GLN A 118 37.10 -29.28 19.30
C GLN A 118 35.67 -29.76 19.63
N PRO A 119 34.77 -29.84 18.62
CA PRO A 119 33.58 -30.68 18.67
C PRO A 119 33.93 -32.18 18.56
N HIS A 120 32.98 -33.05 18.93
CA HIS A 120 33.09 -34.50 18.75
C HIS A 120 32.39 -34.98 17.47
N GLU A 121 33.19 -35.45 16.51
CA GLU A 121 32.83 -36.56 15.61
C GLU A 121 32.96 -37.88 16.43
N ALA A 122 32.60 -39.10 16.00
CA ALA A 122 32.31 -39.70 14.69
C ALA A 122 31.49 -41.02 14.94
N ASP A 123 31.18 -41.97 14.05
CA ASP A 123 31.38 -42.18 12.60
C ASP A 123 30.47 -43.36 12.12
N THR A 124 30.30 -43.58 10.80
CA THR A 124 30.65 -44.84 10.06
C THR A 124 30.07 -45.00 8.63
N LEU A 125 30.92 -44.70 7.64
CA LEU A 125 31.25 -45.54 6.45
C LEU A 125 30.16 -46.05 5.46
N LEU A 126 29.99 -45.31 4.35
CA LEU A 126 30.34 -45.61 2.91
C LEU A 126 30.37 -47.09 2.40
N PRO A 127 30.19 -47.42 1.08
CA PRO A 127 30.57 -46.61 -0.10
C PRO A 127 29.55 -46.71 -1.32
N PRO A 128 29.87 -46.68 -2.65
CA PRO A 128 29.25 -45.68 -3.55
C PRO A 128 28.61 -46.19 -4.88
N GLY A 129 27.91 -45.33 -5.64
CA GLY A 129 27.71 -45.57 -7.09
C GLY A 129 26.66 -44.76 -7.88
N SER A 130 27.08 -44.25 -9.04
CA SER A 130 26.28 -43.81 -10.21
C SER A 130 25.51 -42.46 -10.17
N ILE A 131 25.09 -42.02 -11.36
CA ILE A 131 24.72 -40.63 -11.72
C ILE A 131 23.34 -40.64 -12.40
N ALA A 132 22.43 -39.72 -12.01
CA ALA A 132 21.21 -39.43 -12.77
C ALA A 132 20.69 -37.98 -12.59
N ASP A 133 20.42 -37.37 -13.73
CA ASP A 133 19.82 -36.08 -14.10
C ASP A 133 18.61 -35.57 -13.24
N PRO A 134 18.52 -34.27 -12.85
CA PRO A 134 17.45 -33.75 -12.00
C PRO A 134 16.21 -33.23 -12.79
N THR A 135 15.27 -34.12 -13.13
CA THR A 135 13.99 -33.72 -13.76
C THR A 135 12.73 -34.35 -13.14
N ARG A 136 12.34 -33.90 -11.93
CA ARG A 136 10.93 -33.93 -11.50
C ARG A 136 10.60 -32.99 -10.35
N SER A 137 9.74 -32.00 -10.62
CA SER A 137 8.98 -31.28 -9.59
C SER A 137 7.76 -32.11 -9.18
N SER A 138 7.35 -32.02 -7.91
CA SER A 138 6.16 -32.69 -7.37
C SER A 138 5.39 -31.79 -6.40
N VAL A 139 4.92 -30.64 -6.89
CA VAL A 139 4.00 -29.74 -6.16
C VAL A 139 2.59 -30.36 -6.15
N ALA A 140 2.31 -31.23 -5.17
CA ALA A 140 0.97 -31.65 -4.75
C ALA A 140 1.02 -32.63 -3.54
N ASN A 141 1.28 -32.15 -2.32
CA ASN A 141 0.98 -32.87 -1.05
C ASN A 141 1.25 -32.02 0.22
N SER A 142 0.52 -30.92 0.42
CA SER A 142 0.66 -30.06 1.62
C SER A 142 -0.66 -29.54 2.23
N LEU A 143 -1.82 -29.92 1.68
CA LEU A 143 -3.15 -29.53 2.17
C LEU A 143 -3.91 -30.74 2.74
N GLY A 144 -3.60 -31.11 3.98
CA GLY A 144 -4.17 -32.29 4.65
C GLY A 144 -5.58 -32.07 5.19
N ALA A 145 -6.57 -32.77 4.64
CA ALA A 145 -7.88 -32.97 5.26
C ALA A 145 -7.81 -34.03 6.40
N PRO A 146 -8.67 -33.96 7.43
CA PRO A 146 -8.52 -34.81 8.62
C PRO A 146 -8.94 -36.26 8.39
N LEU A 147 -8.05 -37.20 8.75
CA LEU A 147 -8.36 -38.63 8.81
C LEU A 147 -9.06 -38.99 10.12
N SER A 148 -10.35 -39.33 10.06
CA SER A 148 -11.03 -40.07 11.12
C SER A 148 -10.62 -41.55 11.06
N SER A 149 -10.22 -42.11 12.21
CA SER A 149 -9.86 -43.53 12.28
C SER A 149 -11.09 -44.40 12.54
N HIS A 150 -11.29 -45.42 11.71
CA HIS A 150 -11.84 -46.74 12.05
C HIS A 150 -11.40 -47.72 10.94
N GLY A 151 -10.93 -48.91 11.30
CA GLY A 151 -10.30 -49.84 10.34
C GLY A 151 -11.27 -50.77 9.62
N GLY A 152 -10.92 -51.23 8.41
CA GLY A 152 -11.77 -52.14 7.63
C GLY A 152 -11.14 -52.65 6.33
N GLU A 153 -10.25 -53.66 6.46
CA GLU A 153 -9.83 -54.64 5.44
C GLU A 153 -9.15 -54.19 4.11
N VAL A 154 -8.29 -55.06 3.59
CA VAL A 154 -7.50 -54.86 2.37
C VAL A 154 -8.20 -55.48 1.15
N ARG A 155 -8.33 -54.71 0.06
CA ARG A 155 -8.47 -55.25 -1.29
C ARG A 155 -7.72 -54.40 -2.32
N GLU A 156 -6.54 -54.88 -2.73
CA GLU A 156 -5.96 -54.49 -4.01
C GLU A 156 -6.68 -55.21 -5.16
N SER A 157 -7.08 -54.47 -6.20
CA SER A 157 -7.30 -55.04 -7.52
C SER A 157 -7.11 -53.97 -8.60
N GLN A 158 -5.86 -53.85 -9.05
CA GLN A 158 -5.42 -53.54 -10.43
C GLN A 158 -6.51 -53.01 -11.41
N TYR A 159 -6.28 -51.85 -12.02
CA TYR A 159 -5.91 -51.85 -13.45
C TYR A 159 -5.25 -50.53 -13.92
N SER A 160 -4.15 -50.75 -14.63
CA SER A 160 -3.25 -49.86 -15.36
C SER A 160 -3.82 -48.57 -16.00
N SER A 161 -2.99 -47.53 -15.92
CA SER A 161 -2.93 -46.37 -16.82
C SER A 161 -2.94 -46.71 -18.32
N ALA A 162 -3.63 -45.88 -19.12
CA ALA A 162 -3.47 -45.67 -20.56
C ALA A 162 -4.02 -44.25 -20.94
N PRO A 163 -3.70 -43.67 -22.12
CA PRO A 163 -3.48 -42.21 -22.20
C PRO A 163 -4.54 -41.37 -22.93
N LEU A 164 -4.39 -40.05 -22.79
CA LEU A 164 -5.11 -39.02 -23.56
C LEU A 164 -4.71 -39.02 -25.05
N ASN A 165 -5.68 -39.22 -25.95
CA ASN A 165 -5.85 -38.50 -27.22
C ASN A 165 -6.96 -39.12 -28.09
N VAL A 166 -8.08 -38.40 -28.30
CA VAL A 166 -9.04 -38.64 -29.39
C VAL A 166 -9.59 -37.28 -29.86
N PRO A 167 -9.58 -36.95 -31.16
CA PRO A 167 -10.20 -35.71 -31.68
C PRO A 167 -11.73 -35.77 -31.66
N TYR A 168 -12.37 -34.60 -31.54
CA TYR A 168 -13.83 -34.45 -31.65
C TYR A 168 -14.23 -34.12 -33.10
N ASP A 169 -15.12 -34.92 -33.68
CA ASP A 169 -15.68 -34.73 -35.03
C ASP A 169 -17.04 -34.00 -34.97
N PRO A 170 -17.21 -32.82 -35.60
CA PRO A 170 -18.40 -31.99 -35.43
C PRO A 170 -19.55 -32.22 -36.44
N TYR A 171 -19.57 -33.30 -37.24
CA TYR A 171 -20.69 -33.54 -38.19
C TYR A 171 -21.24 -34.98 -38.23
N GLY A 172 -22.38 -35.25 -37.58
CA GLY A 172 -23.06 -36.55 -37.69
C GLY A 172 -24.53 -36.61 -37.22
N GLU A 173 -25.42 -37.07 -38.11
CA GLU A 173 -26.81 -37.52 -37.86
C GLU A 173 -27.10 -38.80 -38.68
N THR A 174 -28.18 -39.57 -38.54
CA THR A 174 -29.44 -39.46 -37.77
C THR A 174 -29.69 -40.81 -37.01
N SER A 175 -30.79 -41.15 -36.33
CA SER A 175 -32.11 -40.51 -36.13
C SER A 175 -32.81 -40.92 -34.82
N THR A 176 -33.85 -40.15 -34.50
CA THR A 176 -35.02 -40.39 -33.62
C THR A 176 -35.77 -41.73 -33.87
N PRO A 177 -36.73 -42.22 -33.02
CA PRO A 177 -37.62 -41.41 -32.14
C PRO A 177 -38.18 -41.98 -30.79
N SER A 178 -38.09 -41.14 -29.74
CA SER A 178 -39.19 -40.81 -28.76
C SER A 178 -39.74 -41.91 -27.79
N PRO A 179 -40.62 -41.59 -26.79
CA PRO A 179 -41.19 -40.28 -26.40
C PRO A 179 -41.29 -39.91 -24.87
N ARG A 180 -41.34 -38.59 -24.60
CA ARG A 180 -41.81 -37.86 -23.37
C ARG A 180 -41.01 -38.03 -22.05
N GLY A 181 -40.84 -37.02 -21.18
CA GLY A 181 -41.04 -35.57 -21.36
C GLY A 181 -41.52 -34.80 -20.11
N THR A 182 -40.86 -33.68 -19.76
CA THR A 182 -41.28 -32.56 -18.86
C THR A 182 -41.57 -32.91 -17.37
N THR A 183 -41.15 -32.17 -16.33
CA THR A 183 -40.52 -30.83 -16.15
C THR A 183 -39.51 -30.85 -14.98
N PRO A 184 -38.60 -29.85 -14.84
CA PRO A 184 -37.83 -29.65 -13.61
C PRO A 184 -38.76 -29.22 -12.45
N SER A 185 -38.53 -29.75 -11.24
CA SER A 185 -39.24 -29.32 -10.04
C SER A 185 -38.70 -27.99 -9.51
N GLN A 186 -39.60 -27.08 -9.09
CA GLN A 186 -39.24 -25.93 -8.26
C GLN A 186 -38.57 -26.42 -6.98
N TYR A 187 -37.37 -25.92 -6.67
CA TYR A 187 -36.81 -26.09 -5.33
C TYR A 187 -37.62 -25.22 -4.36
N ARG A 188 -37.94 -25.74 -3.19
CA ARG A 188 -38.69 -24.97 -2.16
C ARG A 188 -37.70 -24.29 -1.25
N ASP A 189 -37.96 -23.03 -0.92
CA ASP A 189 -37.35 -22.40 0.24
C ASP A 189 -37.76 -23.20 1.50
N ASP A 190 -36.80 -23.51 2.37
CA ASP A 190 -37.08 -23.96 3.74
C ASP A 190 -36.97 -22.75 4.69
N PRO A 191 -38.08 -22.21 5.20
CA PRO A 191 -38.11 -20.92 5.89
C PRO A 191 -37.66 -21.02 7.37
N ASN A 192 -36.68 -21.86 7.69
CA ASN A 192 -36.25 -22.14 9.06
C ASN A 192 -34.75 -22.16 9.32
N GLU A 193 -33.89 -21.84 8.34
CA GLU A 193 -32.48 -21.58 8.64
C GLU A 193 -32.34 -20.18 9.29
N LYS A 194 -32.40 -20.16 10.62
CA LYS A 194 -32.27 -18.93 11.41
C LYS A 194 -30.83 -18.44 11.34
N ALA A 195 -30.65 -17.18 10.92
CA ALA A 195 -29.37 -16.49 11.01
C ALA A 195 -28.79 -16.61 12.43
N ALA A 196 -27.51 -16.98 12.52
CA ALA A 196 -26.82 -17.11 13.80
C ALA A 196 -26.69 -15.73 14.47
N PRO A 197 -27.11 -15.56 15.74
CA PRO A 197 -26.96 -14.29 16.44
C PRO A 197 -25.49 -14.02 16.77
N LEU A 198 -25.03 -12.79 16.50
CA LEU A 198 -23.80 -12.24 17.04
C LEU A 198 -24.01 -11.94 18.54
N GLU A 199 -23.70 -12.91 19.41
CA GLU A 199 -23.76 -12.71 20.86
C GLU A 199 -22.51 -12.04 21.43
N THR A 200 -22.71 -11.23 22.46
CA THR A 200 -21.69 -10.39 23.11
C THR A 200 -21.08 -11.09 24.33
N GLY A 201 -19.75 -10.99 24.49
CA GLY A 201 -19.00 -11.67 25.55
C GLY A 201 -18.10 -10.73 26.37
N TYR A 202 -18.69 -9.90 27.24
CA TYR A 202 -17.94 -9.04 28.17
C TYR A 202 -17.34 -9.86 29.33
N GLY A 203 -16.05 -9.69 29.62
CA GLY A 203 -15.35 -10.38 30.71
C GLY A 203 -15.61 -9.78 32.11
N GLU A 204 -15.81 -10.61 33.13
CA GLU A 204 -16.04 -10.17 34.51
C GLU A 204 -14.78 -9.60 35.21
N THR A 205 -14.99 -8.73 36.20
CA THR A 205 -13.92 -7.98 36.87
C THR A 205 -13.35 -8.68 38.11
N SER A 206 -12.03 -8.97 38.09
CA SER A 206 -11.32 -9.53 39.24
C SER A 206 -10.92 -8.46 40.27
N LYS A 207 -11.35 -8.65 41.53
CA LYS A 207 -11.15 -7.69 42.63
C LYS A 207 -9.73 -7.75 43.22
N ARG A 208 -8.84 -6.84 42.80
CA ARG A 208 -7.44 -6.76 43.26
C ARG A 208 -7.34 -6.26 44.72
N SER A 209 -6.73 -7.07 45.60
CA SER A 209 -6.50 -6.71 47.01
C SER A 209 -5.29 -5.78 47.21
N ARG A 210 -5.32 -4.95 48.28
CA ARG A 210 -4.25 -3.99 48.61
C ARG A 210 -3.23 -4.60 49.60
N LYS A 211 -1.95 -4.67 49.21
CA LYS A 211 -0.77 -4.89 50.08
C LYS A 211 0.42 -4.01 49.56
N PRO A 212 1.59 -3.96 50.20
CA PRO A 212 1.93 -2.91 51.16
C PRO A 212 2.94 -1.86 50.64
N TRP A 213 3.25 -1.88 49.34
CA TRP A 213 4.35 -1.12 48.70
C TRP A 213 4.32 0.40 48.92
N PHE A 214 3.15 0.98 49.17
CA PHE A 214 2.96 2.42 49.42
C PHE A 214 3.84 2.96 50.55
N TRP A 215 4.08 2.17 51.61
CA TRP A 215 4.94 2.59 52.72
C TRP A 215 6.44 2.58 52.38
N LEU A 216 6.87 1.74 51.43
CA LEU A 216 8.26 1.70 50.94
C LEU A 216 8.59 2.96 50.12
N LEU A 217 7.64 3.45 49.30
CA LEU A 217 7.80 4.70 48.57
C LEU A 217 7.98 5.90 49.50
N ILE A 218 7.20 6.00 50.57
CA ILE A 218 7.30 7.09 51.56
C ILE A 218 8.70 7.11 52.20
N GLY A 219 9.25 5.95 52.54
CA GLY A 219 10.62 5.83 53.08
C GLY A 219 11.70 6.29 52.10
N LEU A 220 11.59 5.94 50.82
CA LEU A 220 12.54 6.36 49.77
C LEU A 220 12.50 7.87 49.51
N VAL A 221 11.31 8.48 49.49
CA VAL A 221 11.16 9.94 49.32
C VAL A 221 11.79 10.69 50.50
N ALA A 222 11.59 10.22 51.73
CA ALA A 222 12.21 10.82 52.91
C ALA A 222 13.75 10.76 52.86
N LEU A 223 14.32 9.64 52.40
CA LEU A 223 15.77 9.49 52.24
C LEU A 223 16.34 10.46 51.18
N ALA A 224 15.66 10.61 50.05
CA ALA A 224 16.08 11.50 48.96
C ALA A 224 16.16 12.98 49.41
N VAL A 225 15.19 13.45 50.20
CA VAL A 225 15.18 14.82 50.73
C VAL A 225 16.38 15.08 51.65
N ILE A 226 16.77 14.10 52.48
CA ILE A 226 17.95 14.21 53.36
C ILE A 226 19.23 14.32 52.54
N VAL A 227 19.38 13.54 51.46
CA VAL A 227 20.56 13.58 50.59
C VAL A 227 20.71 14.96 49.91
N VAL A 228 19.61 15.53 49.39
CA VAL A 228 19.63 16.87 48.77
C VAL A 228 20.01 17.95 49.80
N ALA A 229 19.47 17.88 51.02
CA ALA A 229 19.76 18.83 52.09
C ALA A 229 21.24 18.87 52.52
N VAL A 230 21.97 17.75 52.38
CA VAL A 230 23.39 17.65 52.74
C VAL A 230 24.33 18.06 51.59
N ILE A 231 23.99 17.72 50.33
CA ILE A 231 24.88 17.95 49.19
C ILE A 231 24.88 19.42 48.71
N VAL A 232 23.72 20.07 48.66
CA VAL A 232 23.59 21.43 48.12
C VAL A 232 24.45 22.48 48.86
N PRO A 233 24.55 22.50 50.20
CA PRO A 233 25.43 23.43 50.92
C PRO A 233 26.92 23.27 50.65
N VAL A 234 27.37 22.07 50.24
CA VAL A 234 28.79 21.78 49.96
C VAL A 234 29.17 22.32 48.57
N TYR A 235 28.32 22.09 47.57
CA TYR A 235 28.57 22.49 46.18
C TYR A 235 28.79 24.01 46.03
N PHE A 236 27.93 24.82 46.66
CA PHE A 236 27.97 26.29 46.51
C PHE A 236 29.09 27.01 47.26
N LYS A 237 29.95 26.31 48.03
CA LYS A 237 30.93 26.95 48.93
C LYS A 237 32.40 26.83 48.51
N VAL A 238 32.74 26.08 47.45
CA VAL A 238 34.14 25.70 47.17
C VAL A 238 34.66 26.09 45.78
N ILE A 239 33.84 26.14 44.71
CA ILE A 239 34.36 26.31 43.33
C ILE A 239 33.63 27.41 42.54
N LYS A 240 34.11 28.66 42.67
CA LYS A 240 34.11 29.65 41.56
C LYS A 240 34.96 30.89 41.85
N PRO A 241 35.80 31.31 40.89
CA PRO A 241 36.05 32.73 40.59
C PRO A 241 35.49 33.12 39.21
N ASN A 242 35.34 34.42 38.96
CA ASN A 242 34.87 35.00 37.68
C ASN A 242 36.06 35.57 36.86
N ASN A 243 35.84 35.91 35.58
CA ASN A 243 36.30 37.19 34.98
C ASN A 243 35.84 37.44 33.52
N ASN A 244 34.78 38.25 33.38
CA ASN A 244 34.68 39.50 32.59
C ASN A 244 35.53 39.77 31.31
N THR A 245 34.81 39.88 30.18
CA THR A 245 34.62 41.11 29.34
C THR A 245 35.72 41.63 28.37
N VAL A 246 35.24 42.33 27.31
CA VAL A 246 35.90 43.32 26.39
C VAL A 246 36.49 42.76 25.07
N GLN A 247 36.48 43.43 23.88
CA GLN A 247 35.54 44.32 23.13
C GLN A 247 36.18 44.74 21.77
N SER A 248 35.40 44.96 20.69
CA SER A 248 35.77 45.76 19.46
C SER A 248 36.89 45.20 18.54
N SER A 249 37.12 45.65 17.29
CA SER A 249 36.49 46.67 16.41
C SER A 249 36.82 46.45 14.91
N ASN A 250 36.12 47.18 14.02
CA ASN A 250 36.41 47.61 12.63
C ASN A 250 37.89 47.50 12.12
N THR A 251 38.24 47.43 10.83
CA THR A 251 37.76 48.13 9.59
C THR A 251 38.43 47.41 8.36
N ASN A 252 38.27 47.68 7.04
CA ASN A 252 37.60 48.72 6.24
C ASN A 252 37.26 48.25 4.78
N SER A 253 36.71 49.15 3.96
CA SER A 253 36.41 49.13 2.52
C SER A 253 37.53 48.79 1.52
N GLY A 254 37.14 48.30 0.34
CA GLY A 254 37.90 48.42 -0.93
C GLY A 254 36.95 48.51 -2.13
N SER A 255 37.20 49.44 -3.06
CA SER A 255 36.34 49.69 -4.25
C SER A 255 37.17 49.65 -5.53
N GLY A 256 36.61 49.13 -6.62
CA GLY A 256 37.24 49.10 -7.93
C GLY A 256 36.21 48.88 -9.04
N SER A 257 36.25 49.72 -10.08
CA SER A 257 35.32 49.69 -11.21
C SER A 257 36.07 49.62 -12.53
N THR A 258 35.75 48.67 -13.40
CA THR A 258 36.20 48.65 -14.80
C THR A 258 35.09 48.20 -15.75
N THR A 259 34.71 49.16 -16.61
CA THR A 259 34.26 49.07 -18.01
C THR A 259 33.86 47.70 -18.59
N ALA A 260 32.70 47.67 -19.24
CA ALA A 260 32.26 46.53 -20.05
C ALA A 260 32.97 46.45 -21.42
N SER A 261 33.11 45.22 -21.92
CA SER A 261 33.39 44.90 -23.32
C SER A 261 32.43 43.80 -23.78
N GLY A 262 31.68 44.03 -24.85
CA GLY A 262 30.66 43.10 -25.32
C GLY A 262 31.25 41.85 -25.97
N ALA A 263 30.59 40.71 -25.75
CA ALA A 263 30.79 39.48 -26.51
C ALA A 263 29.53 39.20 -27.35
N GLU A 264 29.70 38.56 -28.50
CA GLU A 264 28.61 38.17 -29.39
C GLU A 264 27.73 37.07 -28.76
N PRO A 265 26.45 36.93 -29.18
CA PRO A 265 25.60 35.87 -28.68
C PRO A 265 26.12 34.50 -29.17
N THR A 266 26.78 33.77 -28.28
CA THR A 266 27.15 32.37 -28.52
C THR A 266 25.90 31.55 -28.82
N GLN A 267 26.07 30.50 -29.62
CA GLN A 267 24.96 29.73 -30.18
C GLN A 267 24.04 29.15 -29.09
N SER A 268 22.76 29.00 -29.45
CA SER A 268 21.78 28.27 -28.66
C SER A 268 22.24 26.82 -28.47
N GLU A 269 22.88 26.53 -27.33
CA GLU A 269 22.88 25.17 -26.81
C GLU A 269 21.43 24.70 -26.70
N ALA A 270 21.16 23.45 -27.06
CA ALA A 270 19.90 22.83 -26.70
C ALA A 270 19.79 22.85 -25.17
N PRO A 271 18.64 23.21 -24.57
CA PRO A 271 18.52 23.37 -23.12
C PRO A 271 18.92 22.06 -22.44
N GLN A 272 20.06 22.10 -21.73
CA GLN A 272 20.58 20.95 -21.01
C GLN A 272 19.54 20.53 -19.98
N VAL A 273 18.99 19.32 -20.13
CA VAL A 273 18.04 18.77 -19.17
C VAL A 273 18.78 18.66 -17.84
N LEU A 274 18.23 19.30 -16.80
CA LEU A 274 18.85 19.30 -15.48
C LEU A 274 18.76 17.88 -14.92
N ILE A 275 19.90 17.23 -14.70
CA ILE A 275 19.96 15.82 -14.27
C ILE A 275 19.67 15.67 -12.77
N THR A 276 19.87 16.72 -11.98
CA THR A 276 19.68 16.67 -10.52
C THR A 276 19.39 18.05 -9.94
N GLY A 277 18.60 18.09 -8.85
CA GLY A 277 18.26 19.33 -8.16
C GLY A 277 17.94 19.11 -6.69
N GLY A 278 18.37 20.05 -5.84
CA GLY A 278 17.97 20.12 -4.43
C GLY A 278 16.80 21.08 -4.23
N ASP A 279 16.69 21.61 -3.02
CA ASP A 279 15.68 22.60 -2.65
C ASP A 279 15.63 23.82 -3.58
N GLY A 280 14.42 24.29 -3.91
CA GLY A 280 14.16 25.40 -4.82
C GLY A 280 14.41 25.11 -6.31
N SER A 281 14.83 23.91 -6.70
CA SER A 281 15.07 23.55 -8.10
C SER A 281 13.77 23.38 -8.90
N ARG A 282 13.82 23.63 -10.21
CA ARG A 282 12.70 23.35 -11.12
C ARG A 282 12.79 21.92 -11.64
N VAL A 283 11.71 21.17 -11.50
CA VAL A 283 11.50 19.88 -12.16
C VAL A 283 10.73 20.10 -13.45
N THR A 284 11.02 19.28 -14.47
CA THR A 284 10.14 19.06 -15.62
C THR A 284 9.66 17.60 -15.59
N THR A 285 8.36 17.38 -15.83
CA THR A 285 7.74 16.05 -15.88
C THR A 285 7.87 15.41 -17.27
N ASP A 286 7.58 14.11 -17.37
CA ASP A 286 7.41 13.38 -18.64
C ASP A 286 6.44 14.08 -19.61
N THR A 287 5.38 14.64 -19.04
CA THR A 287 4.29 15.39 -19.69
C THR A 287 4.66 16.84 -20.04
N GLY A 288 5.88 17.28 -19.73
CA GLY A 288 6.37 18.64 -20.04
C GLY A 288 5.84 19.75 -19.12
N ASN A 289 5.11 19.39 -18.05
CA ASN A 289 4.74 20.33 -16.99
C ASN A 289 5.97 20.65 -16.12
N THR A 290 5.96 21.75 -15.38
CA THR A 290 7.07 22.10 -14.47
C THR A 290 6.59 22.62 -13.13
N PHE A 291 7.14 22.07 -12.04
CA PHE A 291 6.93 22.52 -10.66
C PHE A 291 8.27 22.88 -9.98
N ILE A 292 8.23 23.32 -8.73
CA ILE A 292 9.42 23.61 -7.91
C ILE A 292 9.54 22.56 -6.81
N TYR A 293 10.68 21.88 -6.74
CA TYR A 293 11.00 20.93 -5.67
C TYR A 293 11.38 21.69 -4.40
N ASN A 294 10.55 21.62 -3.36
CA ASN A 294 10.66 22.39 -2.12
C ASN A 294 11.00 21.45 -0.94
N ASN A 295 12.24 20.97 -0.88
CA ASN A 295 12.69 20.00 0.11
C ASN A 295 13.75 20.57 1.06
N SER A 296 13.28 21.31 2.05
CA SER A 296 14.11 21.91 3.10
C SER A 296 14.87 20.91 3.99
N PHE A 297 14.64 19.60 3.85
CA PHE A 297 15.34 18.55 4.60
C PHE A 297 16.64 18.06 3.96
N GLY A 298 17.10 18.75 2.92
CA GLY A 298 18.40 18.49 2.27
C GLY A 298 18.41 17.24 1.39
N GLY A 299 17.23 16.77 0.96
CA GLY A 299 17.13 15.79 -0.12
C GLY A 299 17.35 16.41 -1.50
N PHE A 300 17.63 15.57 -2.48
CA PHE A 300 17.80 15.95 -3.87
C PHE A 300 17.28 14.86 -4.80
N TRP A 301 16.71 15.28 -5.93
CA TRP A 301 16.25 14.38 -6.98
C TRP A 301 17.35 14.11 -8.02
N TYR A 302 17.24 12.98 -8.72
CA TYR A 302 18.16 12.60 -9.79
C TYR A 302 17.42 11.90 -10.94
N HIS A 303 17.64 12.35 -12.18
CA HIS A 303 17.07 11.78 -13.40
C HIS A 303 18.00 12.04 -14.58
N ASP A 304 18.73 11.02 -15.04
CA ASP A 304 19.46 11.07 -16.31
C ASP A 304 18.73 10.18 -17.34
N PRO A 305 18.16 10.74 -18.42
CA PRO A 305 17.59 9.94 -19.52
C PRO A 305 18.58 8.95 -20.18
N LYS A 306 19.89 9.09 -19.95
CA LYS A 306 20.94 8.15 -20.41
C LYS A 306 21.25 7.05 -19.39
N ASP A 307 20.86 7.22 -18.14
CA ASP A 307 20.97 6.24 -17.05
C ASP A 307 19.67 6.20 -16.22
N PRO A 308 18.55 5.74 -16.81
CA PRO A 308 17.21 5.81 -16.20
C PRO A 308 17.02 4.85 -15.01
N PHE A 309 18.01 3.99 -14.73
CA PHE A 309 18.02 3.06 -13.58
C PHE A 309 18.94 3.53 -12.45
N ASN A 310 19.51 4.74 -12.54
CA ASN A 310 20.40 5.32 -11.54
C ASN A 310 19.74 5.49 -10.15
N LEU A 311 20.47 5.12 -9.09
CA LEU A 311 19.98 5.10 -7.71
C LEU A 311 20.57 6.22 -6.81
N ASN A 312 21.07 7.31 -7.40
CA ASN A 312 21.77 8.38 -6.65
C ASN A 312 20.85 9.33 -5.86
N ALA A 313 19.54 9.36 -6.11
CA ALA A 313 18.62 10.27 -5.42
C ALA A 313 18.51 9.98 -3.91
N GLN A 314 18.23 11.03 -3.14
CA GLN A 314 18.12 10.95 -1.68
C GLN A 314 16.93 11.78 -1.18
N ALA A 315 15.94 11.12 -0.56
CA ALA A 315 14.71 11.80 -0.13
C ALA A 315 14.94 12.86 0.97
N GLN A 316 15.84 12.61 1.93
CA GLN A 316 16.27 13.59 2.94
C GLN A 316 17.71 13.29 3.38
N SER A 317 18.41 14.31 3.91
CA SER A 317 19.80 14.21 4.38
C SER A 317 20.09 13.12 5.43
N TRP A 318 19.07 12.66 6.17
CA TRP A 318 19.18 11.56 7.16
C TRP A 318 18.71 10.19 6.62
N SER A 319 18.12 10.13 5.43
CA SER A 319 17.65 8.90 4.81
C SER A 319 18.74 8.35 3.89
N PRO A 320 19.09 7.05 3.94
CA PRO A 320 20.10 6.50 3.03
C PRO A 320 19.63 6.64 1.57
N PRO A 321 20.46 7.13 0.64
CA PRO A 321 20.17 7.11 -0.80
C PRO A 321 19.81 5.71 -1.30
N LEU A 322 19.18 5.61 -2.47
CA LEU A 322 18.74 4.31 -3.01
C LEU A 322 19.92 3.38 -3.37
N ASN A 323 21.10 3.94 -3.65
CA ASN A 323 22.34 3.19 -3.90
C ASN A 323 23.01 2.62 -2.62
N GLN A 324 22.37 2.69 -1.45
CA GLN A 324 22.87 2.16 -0.17
C GLN A 324 21.87 1.17 0.47
N SER A 325 22.42 0.11 1.09
CA SER A 325 21.64 -0.84 1.90
C SER A 325 20.85 -0.14 2.99
N TRP A 326 19.58 -0.51 3.12
CA TRP A 326 18.73 -0.09 4.23
C TRP A 326 19.03 -0.94 5.47
N ARG A 327 19.46 -0.30 6.56
CA ARG A 327 19.83 -1.00 7.81
C ARG A 327 18.59 -1.16 8.68
N TRP A 328 17.94 -2.31 8.52
CA TRP A 328 16.75 -2.71 9.27
C TRP A 328 17.00 -2.67 10.77
N GLY A 329 16.11 -1.99 11.52
CA GLY A 329 16.26 -1.73 12.96
C GLY A 329 17.05 -0.45 13.31
N GLU A 330 17.76 0.18 12.36
CA GLU A 330 18.44 1.47 12.56
C GLU A 330 17.84 2.60 11.72
N ASP A 331 17.61 2.35 10.43
CA ASP A 331 17.09 3.35 9.49
C ASP A 331 15.58 3.49 9.67
N HIS A 332 15.13 4.71 9.97
CA HIS A 332 13.73 4.99 10.26
C HIS A 332 12.90 5.06 8.98
N VAL A 333 12.08 4.03 8.81
CA VAL A 333 11.04 3.95 7.79
C VAL A 333 9.96 4.99 8.12
N ARG A 334 9.59 5.84 7.14
CA ARG A 334 8.54 6.87 7.22
C ARG A 334 7.85 7.03 5.87
N GLY A 335 6.54 6.83 5.78
CA GLY A 335 5.84 6.88 4.49
C GLY A 335 4.37 7.24 4.51
N VAL A 336 3.81 7.27 3.31
CA VAL A 336 2.38 7.50 3.00
C VAL A 336 1.79 6.27 2.29
N GLY A 337 0.51 6.00 2.51
CA GLY A 337 -0.25 4.99 1.80
C GLY A 337 -0.82 5.57 0.52
N ILE A 338 -0.62 4.89 -0.62
CA ILE A 338 -1.22 5.27 -1.90
C ILE A 338 -2.46 4.38 -2.14
N GLY A 339 -3.37 4.40 -1.15
CA GLY A 339 -4.70 3.78 -1.22
C GLY A 339 -5.59 4.50 -2.24
N GLY A 340 -6.68 3.85 -2.67
CA GLY A 340 -7.59 4.41 -3.67
C GLY A 340 -7.04 4.59 -5.10
N TRP A 341 -5.74 4.37 -5.37
CA TRP A 341 -5.15 4.61 -6.71
C TRP A 341 -5.36 3.43 -7.67
N PHE A 342 -4.83 2.25 -7.34
CA PHE A 342 -4.96 1.03 -8.15
C PHE A 342 -5.99 0.02 -7.61
N VAL A 343 -6.55 0.31 -6.45
CA VAL A 343 -7.65 -0.43 -5.83
C VAL A 343 -8.63 0.62 -5.34
N LEU A 344 -9.87 0.61 -5.84
CA LEU A 344 -10.81 1.71 -5.64
C LEU A 344 -11.61 1.56 -4.36
N GLU A 345 -11.50 2.58 -3.52
CA GLU A 345 -12.10 2.62 -2.19
C GLU A 345 -13.11 3.78 -2.11
N PRO A 346 -14.38 3.52 -1.78
CA PRO A 346 -15.45 4.52 -1.84
C PRO A 346 -15.23 5.78 -0.99
N PHE A 347 -14.50 5.68 0.13
CA PHE A 347 -14.24 6.83 1.01
C PHE A 347 -13.05 7.69 0.55
N ILE A 348 -12.19 7.12 -0.29
CA ILE A 348 -11.00 7.78 -0.84
C ILE A 348 -11.33 8.48 -2.15
N SER A 349 -12.08 7.78 -3.03
CA SER A 349 -12.45 8.24 -4.37
C SER A 349 -13.97 8.34 -4.55
N PRO A 350 -14.74 9.01 -3.64
CA PRO A 350 -16.20 8.96 -3.64
C PRO A 350 -16.85 9.44 -4.94
N ALA A 351 -16.21 10.38 -5.66
CA ALA A 351 -16.70 10.90 -6.94
C ALA A 351 -16.88 9.84 -8.05
N LEU A 352 -16.23 8.67 -7.93
CA LEU A 352 -16.46 7.53 -8.84
C LEU A 352 -17.73 6.74 -8.48
N PHE A 353 -18.12 6.74 -7.21
CA PHE A 353 -19.25 5.96 -6.65
C PHE A 353 -20.55 6.78 -6.53
N GLU A 354 -20.45 8.08 -6.26
CA GLU A 354 -21.58 9.03 -6.18
C GLU A 354 -22.56 8.97 -7.37
N PRO A 355 -22.14 8.82 -8.64
CA PRO A 355 -23.06 8.68 -9.77
C PRO A 355 -24.02 7.48 -9.65
N TYR A 356 -23.59 6.42 -8.95
CA TYR A 356 -24.32 5.15 -8.83
C TYR A 356 -24.88 4.91 -7.42
N MET A 357 -24.65 5.81 -6.45
CA MET A 357 -25.00 5.60 -5.04
C MET A 357 -26.52 5.51 -4.78
N ASN A 358 -27.34 6.01 -5.70
CA ASN A 358 -28.81 6.07 -5.59
C ASN A 358 -29.52 5.01 -6.44
N ASP A 359 -28.78 4.10 -7.09
CA ASP A 359 -29.37 2.98 -7.83
C ASP A 359 -29.98 1.94 -6.87
N THR A 360 -30.93 1.14 -7.38
CA THR A 360 -31.55 0.01 -6.64
C THR A 360 -30.50 -0.94 -6.04
N ASN A 361 -29.41 -1.15 -6.78
CA ASN A 361 -28.19 -1.81 -6.30
C ASN A 361 -27.06 -0.78 -6.49
N PRO A 362 -26.57 -0.11 -5.44
CA PRO A 362 -25.48 0.87 -5.56
C PRO A 362 -24.14 0.23 -5.97
N ALA A 363 -23.19 1.04 -6.44
CA ALA A 363 -21.78 0.67 -6.42
C ALA A 363 -21.28 0.76 -4.97
N VAL A 364 -20.67 -0.30 -4.43
CA VAL A 364 -20.21 -0.41 -3.04
C VAL A 364 -18.72 -0.76 -2.90
N ASP A 365 -18.11 -1.22 -3.99
CA ASP A 365 -16.75 -1.73 -4.15
C ASP A 365 -16.32 -1.62 -5.63
N GLU A 366 -15.06 -1.96 -5.96
CA GLU A 366 -14.59 -1.89 -7.36
C GLU A 366 -15.29 -2.91 -8.28
N TRP A 367 -15.74 -4.07 -7.78
CA TRP A 367 -16.50 -5.05 -8.55
C TRP A 367 -17.79 -4.43 -9.10
N THR A 368 -18.66 -3.97 -8.21
CA THR A 368 -19.96 -3.39 -8.56
C THR A 368 -19.79 -2.05 -9.29
N LEU A 369 -18.78 -1.26 -8.95
CA LEU A 369 -18.43 -0.06 -9.73
C LEU A 369 -18.05 -0.41 -11.18
N SER A 370 -17.29 -1.48 -11.39
CA SER A 370 -16.88 -1.93 -12.73
C SER A 370 -18.08 -2.38 -13.57
N GLU A 371 -19.00 -3.16 -12.98
CA GLU A 371 -20.28 -3.53 -13.60
C GLU A 371 -21.11 -2.28 -13.97
N LYS A 372 -21.17 -1.27 -13.09
CA LYS A 372 -21.91 -0.02 -13.32
C LYS A 372 -21.33 0.81 -14.45
N ILE A 373 -20.02 1.05 -14.44
CA ILE A 373 -19.34 1.83 -15.48
C ILE A 373 -19.46 1.13 -16.86
N ALA A 374 -19.41 -0.21 -16.88
CA ALA A 374 -19.61 -0.99 -18.10
C ALA A 374 -21.07 -0.98 -18.61
N ALA A 375 -22.04 -0.86 -17.71
CA ALA A 375 -23.47 -0.77 -18.04
C ALA A 375 -23.93 0.65 -18.43
N ASP A 376 -23.28 1.71 -17.93
CA ASP A 376 -23.60 3.10 -18.27
C ASP A 376 -23.05 3.49 -19.67
N PRO A 377 -23.92 3.78 -20.67
CA PRO A 377 -23.46 4.21 -21.99
C PRO A 377 -22.86 5.63 -22.01
N ASN A 378 -22.96 6.40 -20.91
CA ASN A 378 -22.46 7.78 -20.84
C ASN A 378 -21.03 7.87 -20.27
N SER A 379 -20.60 6.89 -19.47
CA SER A 379 -19.28 6.82 -18.84
C SER A 379 -18.10 6.87 -19.82
N GLY A 380 -18.31 6.36 -21.05
CA GLY A 380 -17.25 6.11 -22.01
C GLY A 380 -16.52 4.77 -21.83
N GLY A 381 -16.99 3.92 -20.91
CA GLY A 381 -16.49 2.55 -20.67
C GLY A 381 -15.41 2.45 -19.61
N LEU A 382 -15.32 1.27 -18.98
CA LEU A 382 -14.48 1.00 -17.80
C LEU A 382 -13.01 1.39 -17.99
N GLN A 383 -12.41 0.98 -19.11
CA GLN A 383 -11.02 1.32 -19.46
C GLN A 383 -10.77 2.82 -19.39
N ARG A 384 -11.67 3.65 -19.94
CA ARG A 384 -11.48 5.09 -19.97
C ARG A 384 -11.52 5.68 -18.56
N VAL A 385 -12.53 5.33 -17.76
CA VAL A 385 -12.71 5.91 -16.41
C VAL A 385 -11.51 5.56 -15.53
N LEU A 386 -11.03 4.32 -15.59
CA LEU A 386 -9.86 3.89 -14.83
C LEU A 386 -8.54 4.46 -15.38
N GLU A 387 -8.34 4.59 -16.69
CA GLU A 387 -7.17 5.31 -17.24
C GLU A 387 -7.17 6.80 -16.88
N GLU A 388 -8.33 7.46 -16.85
CA GLU A 388 -8.49 8.87 -16.46
C GLU A 388 -8.17 9.05 -14.95
N HIS A 389 -8.63 8.12 -14.10
CA HIS A 389 -8.27 8.06 -12.66
C HIS A 389 -6.76 7.79 -12.45
N TYR A 390 -6.22 6.70 -13.01
CA TYR A 390 -4.81 6.32 -12.82
C TYR A 390 -3.83 7.41 -13.30
N ALA A 391 -4.21 8.21 -14.32
CA ALA A 391 -3.41 9.31 -14.85
C ALA A 391 -3.47 10.61 -14.05
N THR A 392 -4.46 10.80 -13.17
CA THR A 392 -4.74 12.10 -12.53
C THR A 392 -4.83 12.06 -11.00
N PHE A 393 -5.09 10.89 -10.41
CA PHE A 393 -5.22 10.73 -8.96
C PHE A 393 -3.88 10.81 -8.22
N ILE A 394 -2.80 10.30 -8.83
CA ILE A 394 -1.42 10.40 -8.31
C ILE A 394 -0.48 10.69 -9.49
N THR A 395 0.44 11.64 -9.27
CA THR A 395 1.34 12.19 -10.28
C THR A 395 2.78 12.25 -9.78
N GLU A 396 3.70 12.69 -10.65
CA GLU A 396 5.08 12.95 -10.27
C GLU A 396 5.21 14.00 -9.15
N GLU A 397 4.33 15.01 -9.14
CA GLU A 397 4.40 16.10 -8.17
C GLU A 397 4.06 15.61 -6.76
N ASP A 398 3.21 14.58 -6.64
CA ASP A 398 2.87 13.95 -5.36
C ASP A 398 4.08 13.22 -4.76
N PHE A 399 4.84 12.46 -5.56
CA PHE A 399 6.10 11.85 -5.13
C PHE A 399 7.16 12.89 -4.72
N ALA A 400 7.21 14.03 -5.42
CA ALA A 400 8.04 15.15 -5.01
C ALA A 400 7.59 15.77 -3.67
N GLN A 401 6.29 15.92 -3.45
CA GLN A 401 5.70 16.41 -2.20
C GLN A 401 5.90 15.43 -1.04
N ILE A 402 5.85 14.12 -1.27
CA ILE A 402 6.14 13.07 -0.28
C ILE A 402 7.58 13.19 0.24
N ALA A 403 8.56 13.33 -0.65
CA ALA A 403 9.95 13.57 -0.24
C ALA A 403 10.11 14.91 0.51
N ALA A 404 9.45 15.96 0.04
CA ALA A 404 9.42 17.28 0.68
C ALA A 404 8.75 17.29 2.06
N ALA A 405 7.80 16.40 2.33
CA ALA A 405 7.16 16.20 3.63
C ALA A 405 8.07 15.47 4.65
N GLY A 406 9.26 15.01 4.23
CA GLY A 406 10.20 14.29 5.10
C GLY A 406 9.97 12.78 5.17
N LEU A 407 9.19 12.23 4.23
CA LEU A 407 8.90 10.81 4.07
C LEU A 407 9.89 10.18 3.07
N ASN A 408 10.34 8.97 3.34
CA ASN A 408 11.37 8.26 2.57
C ASN A 408 10.84 6.98 1.87
N TRP A 409 9.55 6.69 2.02
CA TRP A 409 8.90 5.49 1.50
C TRP A 409 7.43 5.73 1.12
N VAL A 410 6.87 4.82 0.33
CA VAL A 410 5.43 4.70 0.04
C VAL A 410 4.95 3.26 0.19
N ARG A 411 3.69 3.03 0.59
CA ARG A 411 3.01 1.73 0.46
C ARG A 411 2.04 1.80 -0.72
N ILE A 412 2.18 0.91 -1.69
CA ILE A 412 1.35 0.88 -2.92
C ILE A 412 0.53 -0.40 -2.94
N ALA A 413 -0.78 -0.26 -2.72
CA ALA A 413 -1.76 -1.31 -2.92
C ALA A 413 -1.83 -1.68 -4.41
N ILE A 414 -1.76 -2.97 -4.74
CA ILE A 414 -1.96 -3.50 -6.09
C ILE A 414 -2.99 -4.63 -6.10
N PRO A 415 -3.89 -4.69 -7.10
CA PRO A 415 -4.90 -5.73 -7.17
C PRO A 415 -4.43 -6.98 -7.89
N TYR A 416 -5.08 -8.12 -7.64
CA TYR A 416 -4.83 -9.33 -8.43
C TYR A 416 -5.25 -9.21 -9.90
N TRP A 417 -6.28 -8.41 -10.23
CA TRP A 417 -6.73 -8.20 -11.62
C TRP A 417 -5.75 -7.39 -12.47
N ALA A 418 -4.72 -6.79 -11.83
CA ALA A 418 -3.54 -6.34 -12.55
C ALA A 418 -2.76 -7.48 -13.22
N ILE A 419 -3.02 -8.75 -12.90
CA ILE A 419 -2.28 -9.95 -13.35
C ILE A 419 -3.16 -10.96 -14.10
N GLU A 420 -4.40 -11.18 -13.70
CA GLU A 420 -5.39 -11.94 -14.50
C GLU A 420 -6.83 -11.72 -14.00
N THR A 421 -7.80 -11.87 -14.90
CA THR A 421 -9.23 -11.98 -14.57
C THR A 421 -9.78 -13.33 -15.03
N ALA A 422 -10.59 -13.97 -14.18
CA ALA A 422 -11.33 -15.17 -14.52
C ALA A 422 -12.70 -14.81 -15.14
N PRO A 423 -13.32 -15.70 -15.94
CA PRO A 423 -14.63 -15.45 -16.54
C PRO A 423 -15.71 -15.12 -15.51
N GLY A 424 -16.21 -13.88 -15.56
CA GLY A 424 -17.22 -13.35 -14.63
C GLY A 424 -16.67 -12.30 -13.65
N GLU A 425 -15.35 -12.12 -13.55
CA GLU A 425 -14.73 -11.02 -12.81
C GLU A 425 -14.78 -9.74 -13.68
N PRO A 426 -15.40 -8.63 -13.24
CA PRO A 426 -15.75 -7.49 -14.09
C PRO A 426 -14.62 -6.45 -14.26
N PHE A 427 -13.48 -6.68 -13.62
CA PHE A 427 -12.38 -5.72 -13.50
C PHE A 427 -11.63 -5.45 -14.82
N LEU A 428 -10.84 -4.38 -14.84
CA LEU A 428 -9.95 -4.06 -15.97
C LEU A 428 -8.62 -4.84 -15.87
N GLU A 429 -8.51 -5.93 -16.64
CA GLU A 429 -7.30 -6.76 -16.74
C GLU A 429 -6.08 -5.99 -17.29
N GLY A 430 -4.87 -6.26 -16.76
CA GLY A 430 -3.69 -5.39 -16.98
C GLY A 430 -2.30 -5.98 -17.26
N VAL A 431 -2.08 -7.29 -17.04
CA VAL A 431 -0.78 -8.00 -16.85
C VAL A 431 0.50 -7.22 -17.21
N PHE A 432 0.89 -7.20 -18.49
CA PHE A 432 2.17 -6.66 -18.97
C PHE A 432 2.06 -5.86 -20.29
N ASN A 433 0.85 -5.66 -20.81
CA ASN A 433 0.57 -4.84 -22.01
C ASN A 433 -0.52 -3.78 -21.77
N GLY A 434 -1.23 -3.87 -20.64
CA GLY A 434 -2.44 -3.11 -20.35
C GLY A 434 -2.17 -1.75 -19.71
N HIS A 435 -3.11 -1.33 -18.86
CA HIS A 435 -3.26 0.05 -18.39
C HIS A 435 -2.51 0.28 -17.08
N PHE A 436 -2.77 -0.55 -16.07
CA PHE A 436 -2.13 -0.51 -14.73
C PHE A 436 -0.60 -0.41 -14.79
N ILE A 437 0.06 -1.30 -15.54
CA ILE A 437 1.52 -1.46 -15.51
C ILE A 437 2.28 -0.19 -15.94
N ARG A 438 1.64 0.65 -16.77
CA ARG A 438 2.20 1.95 -17.21
C ARG A 438 2.34 2.92 -16.04
N TYR A 439 1.34 2.98 -15.17
CA TYR A 439 1.31 3.87 -14.01
C TYR A 439 2.13 3.30 -12.84
N PHE A 440 2.18 1.98 -12.68
CA PHE A 440 3.08 1.37 -11.70
C PHE A 440 4.57 1.54 -12.07
N LEU A 441 4.93 1.43 -13.36
CA LEU A 441 6.29 1.76 -13.83
C LEU A 441 6.63 3.25 -13.62
N LYS A 442 5.67 4.16 -13.79
CA LYS A 442 5.82 5.57 -13.41
C LYS A 442 6.04 5.75 -11.91
N ALA A 443 5.29 5.06 -11.05
CA ALA A 443 5.51 5.10 -9.60
C ALA A 443 6.94 4.65 -9.21
N ILE A 444 7.48 3.64 -9.89
CA ILE A 444 8.87 3.19 -9.74
C ILE A 444 9.87 4.25 -10.23
N GLU A 445 9.63 4.90 -11.37
CA GLU A 445 10.48 5.97 -11.89
C GLU A 445 10.49 7.20 -10.97
N TRP A 446 9.31 7.63 -10.50
CA TRP A 446 9.17 8.73 -9.56
C TRP A 446 9.81 8.41 -8.20
N SER A 447 9.63 7.18 -7.70
CA SER A 447 10.30 6.70 -6.48
C SER A 447 11.83 6.78 -6.63
N ARG A 448 12.37 6.28 -7.75
CA ARG A 448 13.79 6.38 -8.10
C ARG A 448 14.25 7.84 -8.17
N LYS A 449 13.48 8.71 -8.82
CA LYS A 449 13.79 10.13 -9.03
C LYS A 449 13.89 10.91 -7.72
N TYR A 450 13.05 10.61 -6.73
CA TYR A 450 12.97 11.35 -5.45
C TYR A 450 13.61 10.62 -4.25
N GLY A 451 14.28 9.48 -4.46
CA GLY A 451 14.99 8.75 -3.41
C GLY A 451 14.08 7.96 -2.45
N ILE A 452 12.87 7.61 -2.91
CA ILE A 452 11.81 6.95 -2.16
C ILE A 452 11.85 5.43 -2.40
N ARG A 453 11.57 4.63 -1.36
CA ARG A 453 11.43 3.16 -1.43
C ARG A 453 9.96 2.73 -1.40
N ILE A 454 9.64 1.59 -2.01
CA ILE A 454 8.28 1.06 -2.14
C ILE A 454 8.11 -0.18 -1.25
N ASN A 455 7.10 -0.16 -0.38
CA ASN A 455 6.42 -1.38 0.06
C ASN A 455 5.30 -1.67 -0.94
N LEU A 456 5.45 -2.74 -1.73
CA LEU A 456 4.42 -3.19 -2.66
C LEU A 456 3.47 -4.11 -1.92
N ASP A 457 2.16 -3.92 -2.02
CA ASP A 457 1.20 -4.68 -1.23
C ASP A 457 0.18 -5.38 -2.15
N LEU A 458 0.11 -6.71 -2.11
CA LEU A 458 -0.95 -7.45 -2.80
C LEU A 458 -2.26 -7.27 -2.01
N HIS A 459 -2.97 -6.20 -2.35
CA HIS A 459 -4.07 -5.69 -1.55
C HIS A 459 -5.38 -6.44 -1.79
N THR A 460 -5.47 -7.24 -2.85
CA THR A 460 -6.68 -8.01 -3.20
C THR A 460 -6.35 -9.44 -3.63
N ALA A 461 -7.30 -10.35 -3.44
CA ALA A 461 -7.19 -11.74 -3.91
C ALA A 461 -8.54 -12.26 -4.45
N PRO A 462 -8.53 -13.23 -5.38
CA PRO A 462 -9.75 -13.81 -5.93
C PRO A 462 -10.74 -14.29 -4.86
N GLY A 463 -11.99 -13.89 -4.99
CA GLY A 463 -13.05 -14.20 -4.03
C GLY A 463 -12.96 -13.49 -2.67
N SER A 464 -12.07 -12.51 -2.49
CA SER A 464 -11.82 -11.77 -1.24
C SER A 464 -11.26 -12.58 -0.05
N HIS A 465 -10.31 -11.95 0.65
CA HIS A 465 -9.60 -12.44 1.85
C HIS A 465 -10.12 -11.82 3.16
N ASN A 466 -11.01 -10.83 3.10
CA ASN A 466 -11.57 -10.16 4.29
C ASN A 466 -13.08 -9.86 4.20
N GLY A 467 -13.66 -9.83 2.99
CA GLY A 467 -15.06 -9.46 2.74
C GLY A 467 -15.34 -7.95 2.77
N TYR A 468 -14.31 -7.10 2.74
CA TYR A 468 -14.42 -5.64 2.74
C TYR A 468 -14.26 -5.05 1.33
N ASN A 469 -14.79 -3.85 1.10
CA ASN A 469 -14.81 -3.18 -0.21
C ASN A 469 -13.41 -2.96 -0.82
N HIS A 470 -12.42 -2.56 -0.02
CA HIS A 470 -11.02 -2.40 -0.46
C HIS A 470 -10.34 -3.71 -0.88
N SER A 471 -10.91 -4.89 -0.61
CA SER A 471 -10.46 -6.14 -1.25
C SER A 471 -10.93 -6.31 -2.71
N GLY A 472 -11.62 -5.30 -3.26
CA GLY A 472 -12.27 -5.31 -4.57
C GLY A 472 -13.70 -5.83 -4.57
N MET A 473 -14.09 -6.63 -3.57
CA MET A 473 -15.40 -7.27 -3.48
C MET A 473 -15.87 -7.37 -2.03
N LEU A 474 -16.93 -6.63 -1.70
CA LEU A 474 -17.61 -6.62 -0.41
C LEU A 474 -18.48 -7.87 -0.24
N GLY A 475 -18.47 -8.48 0.95
CA GLY A 475 -19.36 -9.59 1.30
C GLY A 475 -18.64 -10.93 1.54
N PRO A 476 -18.95 -12.00 0.79
CA PRO A 476 -18.51 -13.36 1.13
C PRO A 476 -17.01 -13.57 0.89
N LEU A 477 -16.31 -13.97 1.95
CA LEU A 477 -14.88 -14.33 1.93
C LEU A 477 -14.70 -15.73 1.33
N GLY A 478 -14.17 -15.79 0.11
CA GLY A 478 -13.96 -16.99 -0.70
C GLY A 478 -12.49 -17.30 -1.05
N TRP A 479 -11.52 -16.59 -0.45
CA TRP A 479 -10.09 -16.92 -0.49
C TRP A 479 -9.68 -17.76 0.73
N LEU A 480 -9.00 -18.89 0.52
CA LEU A 480 -8.74 -19.95 1.54
C LEU A 480 -10.00 -20.54 2.24
N ASN A 481 -11.18 -19.99 2.00
CA ASN A 481 -12.47 -20.40 2.57
C ASN A 481 -13.48 -20.79 1.48
N GLY A 482 -14.47 -21.61 1.85
CA GLY A 482 -15.52 -22.07 0.93
C GLY A 482 -15.03 -23.02 -0.17
N THR A 483 -15.91 -23.36 -1.10
CA THR A 483 -15.66 -24.36 -2.17
C THR A 483 -14.55 -23.97 -3.14
N MET A 484 -14.35 -22.66 -3.38
CA MET A 484 -13.30 -22.13 -4.26
C MET A 484 -12.03 -21.71 -3.52
N GLY A 485 -12.00 -21.79 -2.18
CA GLY A 485 -10.93 -21.23 -1.34
C GLY A 485 -9.52 -21.65 -1.75
N ILE A 486 -9.31 -22.93 -2.05
CA ILE A 486 -8.00 -23.47 -2.48
C ILE A 486 -7.66 -23.07 -3.93
N ALA A 487 -8.64 -22.98 -4.82
CA ALA A 487 -8.41 -22.52 -6.21
C ALA A 487 -8.01 -21.03 -6.23
N ASN A 488 -8.71 -20.21 -5.44
CA ASN A 488 -8.42 -18.79 -5.28
C ASN A 488 -7.06 -18.56 -4.59
N ALA A 489 -6.72 -19.36 -3.58
CA ALA A 489 -5.37 -19.35 -3.00
C ALA A 489 -4.31 -19.75 -4.04
N GLN A 490 -4.54 -20.77 -4.86
CA GLN A 490 -3.59 -21.20 -5.89
C GLN A 490 -3.36 -20.15 -6.98
N ARG A 491 -4.41 -19.39 -7.38
CA ARG A 491 -4.27 -18.20 -8.22
C ARG A 491 -3.39 -17.15 -7.54
N THR A 492 -3.65 -16.86 -6.26
CA THR A 492 -2.87 -15.90 -5.45
C THR A 492 -1.38 -16.27 -5.37
N LEU A 493 -1.03 -17.56 -5.17
CA LEU A 493 0.36 -18.03 -5.21
C LEU A 493 1.03 -17.84 -6.58
N ASN A 494 0.26 -17.93 -7.68
CA ASN A 494 0.76 -17.62 -9.02
C ASN A 494 0.97 -16.10 -9.19
N HIS A 495 0.08 -15.25 -8.66
CA HIS A 495 0.27 -13.80 -8.64
C HIS A 495 1.53 -13.40 -7.87
N ILE A 496 1.73 -13.96 -6.66
CA ILE A 496 2.93 -13.78 -5.83
C ILE A 496 4.21 -14.19 -6.59
N ARG A 497 4.17 -15.32 -7.31
CA ARG A 497 5.28 -15.76 -8.18
C ARG A 497 5.60 -14.73 -9.26
N VAL A 498 4.60 -14.25 -9.99
CA VAL A 498 4.74 -13.27 -11.08
C VAL A 498 5.25 -11.92 -10.55
N ILE A 499 4.68 -11.40 -9.46
CA ILE A 499 5.10 -10.16 -8.83
C ILE A 499 6.56 -10.28 -8.36
N THR A 500 6.92 -11.38 -7.68
CA THR A 500 8.29 -11.59 -7.19
C THR A 500 9.30 -11.69 -8.34
N GLN A 501 8.97 -12.38 -9.42
CA GLN A 501 9.79 -12.44 -10.65
C GLN A 501 9.93 -11.07 -11.33
N PHE A 502 8.91 -10.20 -11.22
CA PHE A 502 8.99 -8.83 -11.71
C PHE A 502 9.91 -7.97 -10.82
N ILE A 503 9.57 -7.78 -9.54
CA ILE A 503 10.26 -6.83 -8.65
C ILE A 503 11.70 -7.23 -8.32
N SER A 504 12.07 -8.52 -8.46
CA SER A 504 13.44 -8.99 -8.21
C SER A 504 14.42 -8.72 -9.36
N GLN A 505 13.97 -8.14 -10.47
CA GLN A 505 14.86 -7.73 -11.56
C GLN A 505 15.80 -6.59 -11.09
N PRO A 506 17.05 -6.51 -11.60
CA PRO A 506 18.03 -5.51 -11.18
C PRO A 506 17.56 -4.05 -11.26
N GLN A 507 16.62 -3.75 -12.15
CA GLN A 507 16.03 -2.43 -12.35
C GLN A 507 15.10 -1.99 -11.20
N TYR A 508 14.53 -2.95 -10.44
CA TYR A 508 13.42 -2.72 -9.52
C TYR A 508 13.70 -3.15 -8.08
N LYS A 509 14.57 -4.16 -7.85
CA LYS A 509 14.80 -4.77 -6.54
C LYS A 509 15.20 -3.80 -5.43
N ASP A 510 15.96 -2.76 -5.78
CA ASP A 510 16.47 -1.76 -4.83
C ASP A 510 15.47 -0.58 -4.63
N ILE A 511 14.44 -0.49 -5.47
CA ILE A 511 13.29 0.42 -5.34
C ILE A 511 12.15 -0.24 -4.56
N VAL A 512 11.94 -1.55 -4.74
CA VAL A 512 10.86 -2.34 -4.09
C VAL A 512 11.45 -3.38 -3.11
N PRO A 513 12.02 -2.95 -1.97
CA PRO A 513 12.65 -3.85 -1.00
C PRO A 513 11.68 -4.60 -0.08
N VAL A 514 10.36 -4.35 -0.14
CA VAL A 514 9.33 -5.05 0.64
C VAL A 514 8.15 -5.42 -0.26
N PHE A 515 7.61 -6.63 -0.06
CA PHE A 515 6.40 -7.13 -0.70
C PHE A 515 5.43 -7.72 0.34
N GLY A 516 4.30 -7.05 0.55
CA GLY A 516 3.14 -7.53 1.31
C GLY A 516 2.36 -8.59 0.55
N ILE A 517 2.17 -9.74 1.19
CA ILE A 517 1.75 -10.99 0.53
C ILE A 517 0.23 -11.15 0.43
N ILE A 518 -0.49 -10.64 1.42
CA ILE A 518 -1.91 -10.32 1.31
C ILE A 518 -2.21 -9.23 2.34
N ASN A 519 -3.00 -8.23 1.96
CA ASN A 519 -3.57 -7.30 2.93
C ASN A 519 -4.57 -8.00 3.86
N GLU A 520 -4.77 -7.47 5.07
CA GLU A 520 -5.93 -7.69 5.96
C GLU A 520 -6.65 -9.07 6.00
N ALA A 521 -5.94 -10.18 5.82
CA ALA A 521 -6.57 -11.51 5.78
C ALA A 521 -7.27 -11.86 7.11
N ARG A 522 -8.60 -12.06 7.09
CA ARG A 522 -9.39 -12.32 8.31
C ARG A 522 -9.15 -13.72 8.86
N MET A 523 -8.15 -13.85 9.73
CA MET A 523 -7.79 -15.11 10.38
C MET A 523 -8.94 -15.72 11.20
N GLU A 524 -9.84 -14.90 11.72
CA GLU A 524 -11.07 -15.33 12.40
C GLU A 524 -11.94 -16.28 11.54
N ILE A 525 -12.05 -16.00 10.23
CA ILE A 525 -12.89 -16.77 9.30
C ILE A 525 -12.07 -17.85 8.57
N ILE A 526 -10.86 -17.50 8.12
CA ILE A 526 -9.97 -18.41 7.38
C ILE A 526 -9.38 -19.50 8.30
N GLY A 527 -9.23 -19.19 9.58
CA GLY A 527 -8.44 -19.95 10.53
C GLY A 527 -6.94 -19.70 10.39
N ARG A 528 -6.22 -19.84 11.51
CA ARG A 528 -4.76 -19.70 11.57
C ARG A 528 -4.01 -20.70 10.70
N ASN A 529 -4.36 -21.98 10.81
CA ASN A 529 -3.63 -23.09 10.18
C ASN A 529 -3.64 -23.09 8.63
N PRO A 530 -4.68 -22.61 7.92
CA PRO A 530 -4.59 -22.36 6.49
C PRO A 530 -3.76 -21.13 6.13
N LEU A 531 -3.92 -20.02 6.86
CA LEU A 531 -3.25 -18.74 6.58
C LEU A 531 -1.73 -18.83 6.78
N GLU A 532 -1.27 -19.39 7.90
CA GLU A 532 0.16 -19.60 8.17
C GLU A 532 0.82 -20.49 7.11
N ARG A 533 0.13 -21.53 6.63
CA ARG A 533 0.64 -22.39 5.54
C ARG A 533 0.68 -21.69 4.19
N PHE A 534 -0.30 -20.83 3.90
CA PHE A 534 -0.26 -20.00 2.69
C PHE A 534 0.96 -19.07 2.70
N TYR A 535 1.27 -18.46 3.85
CA TYR A 535 2.48 -17.66 4.00
C TYR A 535 3.76 -18.50 3.88
N MET A 536 3.83 -19.71 4.45
CA MET A 536 5.00 -20.60 4.26
C MET A 536 5.23 -20.97 2.79
N GLU A 537 4.20 -21.35 2.05
CA GLU A 537 4.30 -21.64 0.60
C GLU A 537 4.69 -20.39 -0.20
N SER A 538 4.17 -19.21 0.19
CA SER A 538 4.54 -17.93 -0.42
C SER A 538 6.01 -17.58 -0.19
N TYR A 539 6.52 -17.79 1.03
CA TYR A 539 7.94 -17.64 1.38
C TYR A 539 8.82 -18.56 0.55
N ASP A 540 8.46 -19.85 0.44
CA ASP A 540 9.22 -20.81 -0.35
C ASP A 540 9.21 -20.44 -1.84
N ILE A 541 8.07 -20.01 -2.40
CA ILE A 541 8.00 -19.46 -3.76
C ILE A 541 8.97 -18.26 -3.91
N MET A 542 8.94 -17.30 -2.98
CA MET A 542 9.81 -16.13 -3.04
C MET A 542 11.29 -16.50 -2.98
N ARG A 543 11.71 -17.26 -1.96
CA ARG A 543 13.13 -17.58 -1.74
C ARG A 543 13.70 -18.52 -2.80
N ASN A 544 12.88 -19.36 -3.45
CA ASN A 544 13.29 -20.11 -4.64
C ASN A 544 13.48 -19.23 -5.89
N ILE A 545 12.80 -18.08 -6.00
CA ILE A 545 13.02 -17.10 -7.08
C ILE A 545 14.24 -16.22 -6.79
N THR A 546 14.38 -15.78 -5.54
CA THR A 546 15.27 -14.66 -5.19
C THR A 546 16.58 -15.07 -4.53
N GLY A 547 16.64 -16.26 -3.93
CA GLY A 547 17.68 -16.65 -2.99
C GLY A 547 17.44 -16.12 -1.57
N ILE A 548 18.39 -16.44 -0.69
CA ILE A 548 18.36 -16.14 0.76
C ILE A 548 19.46 -15.11 1.11
N GLY A 549 19.19 -14.22 2.06
CA GLY A 549 20.13 -13.23 2.59
C GLY A 549 20.01 -11.82 1.99
N GLU A 550 20.85 -10.89 2.47
CA GLU A 550 20.80 -9.48 2.03
C GLU A 550 21.03 -9.34 0.51
N GLY A 551 20.29 -8.43 -0.13
CA GLY A 551 20.35 -8.16 -1.57
C GLY A 551 19.61 -9.15 -2.47
N ASN A 552 19.24 -10.33 -1.95
CA ASN A 552 18.59 -11.41 -2.70
C ASN A 552 17.05 -11.25 -2.71
N GLY A 553 16.57 -10.17 -3.33
CA GLY A 553 15.13 -9.84 -3.46
C GLY A 553 14.52 -9.10 -2.25
N PRO A 554 13.19 -8.98 -2.18
CA PRO A 554 12.50 -8.20 -1.16
C PRO A 554 12.32 -8.95 0.18
N TRP A 555 12.09 -8.18 1.24
CA TRP A 555 11.43 -8.67 2.44
C TRP A 555 9.99 -9.09 2.14
N MET A 556 9.54 -10.12 2.84
CA MET A 556 8.17 -10.60 2.82
C MET A 556 7.42 -9.95 3.99
N SER A 557 6.38 -9.16 3.73
CA SER A 557 5.49 -8.64 4.78
C SER A 557 4.24 -9.50 4.90
N VAL A 558 3.88 -9.89 6.12
CA VAL A 558 2.66 -10.66 6.44
C VAL A 558 1.76 -9.86 7.38
N HIS A 559 0.49 -9.69 7.02
CA HIS A 559 -0.45 -8.97 7.88
C HIS A 559 -0.81 -9.77 9.13
N ASP A 560 -0.98 -9.10 10.28
CA ASP A 560 -1.25 -9.69 11.61
C ASP A 560 -2.57 -10.48 11.72
N GLY A 561 -3.40 -10.42 10.69
CA GLY A 561 -4.66 -11.16 10.57
C GLY A 561 -5.77 -10.71 11.52
N PHE A 562 -5.63 -9.50 12.08
CA PHE A 562 -6.38 -8.92 13.19
C PHE A 562 -6.19 -9.63 14.55
N GLU A 563 -5.10 -10.38 14.70
CA GLU A 563 -4.69 -11.01 15.96
C GLU A 563 -3.68 -10.14 16.72
N THR A 564 -3.55 -10.37 18.04
CA THR A 564 -2.55 -9.65 18.84
C THR A 564 -1.12 -10.09 18.49
N LEU A 565 -0.17 -9.13 18.46
CA LEU A 565 1.19 -9.32 17.92
C LEU A 565 2.02 -10.41 18.63
N ASP A 566 1.73 -10.68 19.91
CA ASP A 566 2.33 -11.78 20.68
C ASP A 566 2.01 -13.16 20.07
N ARG A 567 0.87 -13.29 19.41
CA ARG A 567 0.45 -14.54 18.74
C ARG A 567 1.20 -14.82 17.44
N TRP A 568 2.13 -13.95 17.05
CA TRP A 568 3.03 -14.15 15.90
C TRP A 568 4.47 -14.52 16.30
N GLU A 569 4.85 -14.40 17.58
CA GLU A 569 6.23 -14.62 18.07
C GLU A 569 6.91 -15.90 17.57
N ASN A 570 6.14 -16.99 17.40
CA ASN A 570 6.67 -18.30 16.99
C ASN A 570 6.34 -18.65 15.51
N PHE A 571 5.91 -17.68 14.71
CA PHE A 571 5.69 -17.86 13.27
C PHE A 571 7.02 -17.78 12.51
N MET A 572 7.40 -18.88 11.84
CA MET A 572 8.61 -19.00 11.01
C MET A 572 9.92 -18.47 11.66
N PRO A 573 10.27 -18.89 12.90
CA PRO A 573 11.44 -18.37 13.61
C PRO A 573 12.75 -18.63 12.84
N GLY A 574 13.52 -17.57 12.61
CA GLY A 574 14.77 -17.63 11.83
C GLY A 574 14.60 -17.64 10.31
N ALA A 575 13.38 -17.40 9.79
CA ALA A 575 13.16 -17.20 8.36
C ALA A 575 13.82 -15.92 7.83
N ASP A 576 14.27 -15.99 6.58
CA ASP A 576 15.04 -14.93 5.94
C ASP A 576 14.13 -13.78 5.48
N ARG A 577 14.32 -12.60 6.10
CA ARG A 577 13.68 -11.33 5.73
C ARG A 577 12.14 -11.43 5.67
N VAL A 578 11.55 -11.89 6.77
CA VAL A 578 10.10 -11.82 7.03
C VAL A 578 9.83 -10.68 8.03
N MET A 579 8.79 -9.89 7.80
CA MET A 579 8.30 -8.86 8.73
C MET A 579 6.79 -8.99 8.95
N LEU A 580 6.32 -8.51 10.11
CA LEU A 580 4.91 -8.48 10.49
C LEU A 580 4.34 -7.08 10.21
N ASP A 581 3.23 -6.99 9.48
CA ASP A 581 2.49 -5.75 9.27
C ASP A 581 1.23 -5.73 10.15
N ALA A 582 1.03 -4.63 10.86
CA ALA A 582 -0.06 -4.47 11.81
C ALA A 582 -0.79 -3.14 11.59
N HIS A 583 -2.13 -3.13 11.69
CA HIS A 583 -2.97 -1.98 11.30
C HIS A 583 -3.65 -1.32 12.52
N PRO A 584 -2.93 -0.53 13.35
CA PRO A 584 -3.35 -0.11 14.68
C PRO A 584 -4.38 1.05 14.75
N TYR A 585 -5.39 1.07 13.88
CA TYR A 585 -6.49 2.06 13.87
C TYR A 585 -7.23 2.23 15.21
N PHE A 586 -7.98 3.33 15.35
CA PHE A 586 -8.72 3.70 16.58
C PHE A 586 -10.20 4.06 16.39
N CYS A 587 -10.70 4.09 15.15
CA CYS A 587 -12.05 4.56 14.78
C CYS A 587 -13.11 3.44 14.66
N PHE A 588 -12.73 2.23 14.26
CA PHE A 588 -13.67 1.15 13.89
C PHE A 588 -14.29 0.37 15.06
N GLY A 589 -13.81 0.58 16.29
CA GLY A 589 -14.26 -0.11 17.51
C GLY A 589 -15.37 0.62 18.28
N ASP A 590 -15.37 0.45 19.61
CA ASP A 590 -16.26 1.21 20.50
C ASP A 590 -15.94 2.72 20.47
N GLN A 591 -16.97 3.55 20.43
CA GLN A 591 -16.81 4.97 20.09
C GLN A 591 -16.36 5.83 21.29
N ASP A 592 -15.21 6.46 21.13
CA ASP A 592 -14.57 7.30 22.16
C ASP A 592 -14.94 8.77 21.96
N LEU A 593 -15.91 9.24 22.74
CA LEU A 593 -16.39 10.62 22.74
C LEU A 593 -15.44 11.61 23.41
N SER A 594 -14.30 11.17 23.97
CA SER A 594 -13.37 12.08 24.63
C SER A 594 -12.72 13.03 23.61
N SER A 595 -12.48 14.28 24.03
CA SER A 595 -11.93 15.30 23.13
C SER A 595 -10.57 14.86 22.55
N PRO A 596 -10.17 15.32 21.35
CA PRO A 596 -8.87 14.97 20.76
C PRO A 596 -7.70 15.19 21.73
N THR A 597 -7.76 16.23 22.57
CA THR A 597 -6.79 16.53 23.63
C THR A 597 -6.64 15.43 24.68
N GLN A 598 -7.72 14.71 25.00
CA GLN A 598 -7.69 13.56 25.91
C GLN A 598 -7.14 12.30 25.19
N GLN A 599 -7.41 12.18 23.88
CA GLN A 599 -6.94 11.05 23.07
C GLN A 599 -5.45 11.13 22.69
N ILE A 600 -4.75 12.28 22.86
CA ILE A 600 -3.30 12.45 22.57
C ILE A 600 -2.42 11.29 23.09
N ARG A 601 -2.75 10.66 24.22
CA ARG A 601 -1.95 9.57 24.80
C ARG A 601 -2.37 8.17 24.38
N LYS A 602 -3.47 8.01 23.62
CA LYS A 602 -4.09 6.72 23.28
C LYS A 602 -3.12 5.78 22.53
N PRO A 603 -2.38 6.18 21.48
CA PRO A 603 -1.40 5.31 20.80
C PRO A 603 -0.26 4.85 21.72
N CYS A 604 0.37 5.78 22.43
CA CYS A 604 1.42 5.45 23.40
C CYS A 604 0.95 4.52 24.53
N ASN A 605 -0.31 4.62 24.95
CA ASN A 605 -0.84 3.88 26.09
C ASN A 605 -1.37 2.48 25.71
N SER A 606 -1.71 2.21 24.45
CA SER A 606 -2.28 0.92 24.03
C SER A 606 -1.53 0.19 22.92
N ARG A 607 -0.56 0.82 22.24
CA ARG A 607 0.18 0.20 21.13
C ARG A 607 1.70 0.14 21.33
N ALA A 608 2.30 1.12 22.01
CA ALA A 608 3.77 1.20 22.12
C ALA A 608 4.42 -0.02 22.78
N GLU A 609 3.80 -0.60 23.82
CA GLU A 609 4.28 -1.82 24.48
C GLU A 609 4.16 -3.06 23.57
N PRO A 610 3.01 -3.37 22.94
CA PRO A 610 2.90 -4.41 21.93
C PRO A 610 3.91 -4.31 20.78
N PHE A 611 4.07 -3.13 20.16
CA PHE A 611 5.01 -2.94 19.04
C PHE A 611 6.47 -3.14 19.50
N ASN A 612 6.87 -2.54 20.62
CA ASN A 612 8.22 -2.73 21.18
C ASN A 612 8.48 -4.20 21.58
N THR A 613 7.46 -4.92 22.05
CA THR A 613 7.57 -6.35 22.39
C THR A 613 7.76 -7.18 21.12
N SER A 614 6.89 -7.03 20.12
CA SER A 614 6.97 -7.76 18.84
C SER A 614 8.29 -7.51 18.10
N MET A 615 8.77 -6.25 18.07
CA MET A 615 10.11 -5.86 17.58
C MET A 615 11.28 -6.60 18.28
N SER A 616 11.05 -7.18 19.45
CA SER A 616 12.06 -7.92 20.23
C SER A 616 11.85 -9.45 20.27
N THR A 617 10.63 -9.94 20.07
CA THR A 617 10.30 -11.38 20.15
C THR A 617 10.04 -12.02 18.79
N PHE A 618 9.34 -11.33 17.89
CA PHE A 618 9.17 -11.73 16.49
C PHE A 618 10.31 -11.22 15.60
N GLY A 619 10.65 -9.94 15.73
CA GLY A 619 11.57 -9.24 14.83
C GLY A 619 10.88 -8.08 14.12
N MET A 620 11.29 -7.76 12.88
CA MET A 620 10.80 -6.58 12.16
C MET A 620 9.26 -6.53 12.12
N THR A 621 8.69 -5.47 12.68
CA THR A 621 7.25 -5.25 12.82
C THR A 621 6.93 -3.81 12.44
N THR A 622 6.06 -3.62 11.45
CA THR A 622 5.67 -2.31 10.91
C THR A 622 4.19 -2.01 11.17
N ALA A 623 3.86 -0.73 11.31
CA ALA A 623 2.48 -0.28 11.52
C ALA A 623 1.76 -0.02 10.18
N GLY A 624 1.72 -1.04 9.30
CA GLY A 624 1.41 -1.05 7.87
C GLY A 624 0.22 -0.24 7.34
N GLU A 625 -0.71 0.14 8.22
CA GLU A 625 -1.73 1.17 8.04
C GLU A 625 -2.04 1.85 9.38
N PHE A 626 -1.99 3.19 9.43
CA PHE A 626 -2.63 3.95 10.51
C PHE A 626 -3.05 5.35 10.05
N SER A 627 -4.02 5.92 10.77
CA SER A 627 -4.52 7.27 10.50
C SER A 627 -4.68 8.10 11.77
N ASN A 628 -5.02 9.37 11.60
CA ASN A 628 -5.38 10.28 12.69
C ASN A 628 -6.86 10.17 13.11
N ALA A 629 -7.60 9.19 12.57
CA ALA A 629 -9.02 9.02 12.81
C ALA A 629 -9.30 8.44 14.22
N PHE A 630 -9.85 9.29 15.09
CA PHE A 630 -10.35 8.93 16.43
C PHE A 630 -11.87 8.62 16.44
N ASN A 631 -12.53 8.78 15.30
CA ASN A 631 -13.94 8.54 15.03
C ASN A 631 -14.08 8.06 13.57
N ASP A 632 -15.24 7.54 13.17
CA ASP A 632 -15.48 6.98 11.84
C ASP A 632 -16.37 7.84 10.93
N CYS A 633 -16.28 9.17 11.05
CA CYS A 633 -17.18 10.12 10.37
C CYS A 633 -16.91 10.39 8.88
N ALA A 634 -15.87 9.81 8.26
CA ALA A 634 -15.58 10.07 6.86
C ALA A 634 -16.63 9.44 5.93
N LEU A 635 -16.98 10.13 4.83
CA LEU A 635 -18.01 9.70 3.90
C LEU A 635 -17.70 8.31 3.33
N PHE A 636 -18.64 7.38 3.42
CA PHE A 636 -18.50 5.98 2.98
C PHE A 636 -17.36 5.16 3.63
N LEU A 637 -16.74 5.61 4.73
CA LEU A 637 -15.66 4.90 5.42
C LEU A 637 -16.05 3.48 5.86
N ASN A 638 -17.31 3.30 6.28
CA ASN A 638 -17.87 1.99 6.63
C ASN A 638 -18.58 1.27 5.45
N GLY A 639 -18.46 1.80 4.23
CA GLY A 639 -19.20 1.37 3.04
C GLY A 639 -20.23 2.39 2.54
N VAL A 640 -20.57 2.29 1.24
CA VAL A 640 -21.49 3.22 0.57
C VAL A 640 -22.89 3.13 1.17
N GLY A 641 -23.45 4.29 1.53
CA GLY A 641 -24.77 4.39 2.17
C GLY A 641 -24.86 3.89 3.62
N LEU A 642 -23.75 3.41 4.22
CA LEU A 642 -23.80 2.77 5.55
C LEU A 642 -23.59 3.73 6.73
N GLY A 643 -23.07 4.95 6.55
CA GLY A 643 -22.94 5.94 7.64
C GLY A 643 -21.85 5.63 8.69
N ALA A 644 -21.94 6.26 9.86
CA ALA A 644 -20.93 6.25 10.93
C ALA A 644 -21.46 5.73 12.28
N ARG A 645 -20.61 5.04 13.05
CA ARG A 645 -20.91 4.62 14.43
C ARG A 645 -20.99 5.84 15.36
N TYR A 646 -20.12 6.82 15.13
CA TYR A 646 -19.96 8.00 15.98
C TYR A 646 -21.23 8.86 16.06
N ASP A 647 -21.94 9.08 14.94
CA ASP A 647 -23.25 9.76 14.92
C ASP A 647 -24.47 8.82 14.87
N GLY A 648 -24.22 7.50 14.92
CA GLY A 648 -25.26 6.48 15.06
C GLY A 648 -26.06 6.20 13.79
N THR A 649 -25.59 6.70 12.64
CA THR A 649 -26.17 6.36 11.34
C THR A 649 -25.78 4.96 10.86
N PHE A 650 -24.71 4.36 11.39
CA PHE A 650 -24.27 3.00 11.04
C PHE A 650 -25.16 1.91 11.65
N PRO A 651 -25.93 1.15 10.84
CA PRO A 651 -27.02 0.31 11.35
C PRO A 651 -26.55 -0.95 12.07
N PHE A 652 -25.28 -1.36 11.90
CA PHE A 652 -24.72 -2.59 12.46
C PHE A 652 -23.95 -2.37 13.77
N TYR A 653 -24.03 -1.18 14.39
CA TYR A 653 -23.39 -0.91 15.68
C TYR A 653 -24.40 -0.51 16.75
N HIS A 654 -24.35 -1.24 17.87
CA HIS A 654 -25.21 -1.04 19.05
C HIS A 654 -24.38 -0.97 20.34
N GLY A 655 -23.09 -0.65 20.23
CA GLY A 655 -22.18 -0.55 21.37
C GLY A 655 -22.36 0.72 22.20
N ALA A 656 -21.50 0.90 23.19
CA ALA A 656 -21.53 2.09 24.03
C ALA A 656 -21.24 3.35 23.21
N ASN A 657 -22.01 4.41 23.44
CA ASN A 657 -21.91 5.70 22.74
C ASN A 657 -22.34 5.70 21.25
N ALA A 658 -23.00 4.64 20.74
CA ALA A 658 -23.65 4.68 19.43
C ALA A 658 -24.57 5.91 19.32
N GLY A 659 -24.32 6.81 18.36
CA GLY A 659 -25.13 8.02 18.17
C GLY A 659 -24.94 9.14 19.20
N ALA A 660 -23.87 9.11 20.00
CA ALA A 660 -23.59 10.15 21.00
C ALA A 660 -22.60 11.23 20.52
N GLY A 661 -21.98 11.05 19.35
CA GLY A 661 -21.18 12.05 18.65
C GLY A 661 -21.97 12.80 17.56
N ALA A 662 -21.28 13.61 16.77
CA ALA A 662 -21.87 14.33 15.64
C ALA A 662 -20.83 14.54 14.52
N CYS A 663 -21.07 13.97 13.35
CA CYS A 663 -20.05 13.91 12.28
C CYS A 663 -19.89 15.19 11.46
N VAL A 664 -20.91 16.05 11.38
CA VAL A 664 -20.90 17.29 10.57
C VAL A 664 -19.69 18.19 10.85
N LYS A 665 -19.16 18.21 12.08
CA LYS A 665 -17.93 18.95 12.40
C LYS A 665 -16.66 18.26 11.88
N TRP A 666 -16.60 16.93 11.97
CA TRP A 666 -15.40 16.15 11.66
C TRP A 666 -15.23 15.86 10.16
N MET A 667 -16.23 16.22 9.35
CA MET A 667 -16.19 16.18 7.87
C MET A 667 -15.69 17.49 7.22
N ASP A 668 -15.21 18.47 8.01
CA ASP A 668 -14.70 19.76 7.50
C ASP A 668 -13.69 20.38 8.49
N ASP A 669 -12.38 20.31 8.19
CA ASP A 669 -11.36 20.85 9.10
C ASP A 669 -11.44 22.36 9.32
N ARG A 670 -12.15 23.11 8.47
CA ARG A 670 -12.37 24.55 8.64
C ARG A 670 -13.26 24.84 9.85
N LEU A 671 -13.99 23.84 10.34
CA LEU A 671 -14.79 23.89 11.57
C LEU A 671 -14.01 23.48 12.83
N TRP A 672 -12.77 23.00 12.70
CA TRP A 672 -11.95 22.56 13.84
C TRP A 672 -11.19 23.74 14.44
N SER A 673 -11.21 23.87 15.78
CA SER A 673 -10.45 24.91 16.47
C SER A 673 -8.94 24.64 16.38
N ALA A 674 -8.13 25.70 16.52
CA ALA A 674 -6.67 25.56 16.55
C ALA A 674 -6.17 24.61 17.66
N ALA A 675 -6.89 24.52 18.78
CA ALA A 675 -6.60 23.57 19.85
C ALA A 675 -6.86 22.11 19.44
N GLU A 676 -7.89 21.86 18.62
CA GLU A 676 -8.19 20.52 18.10
C GLU A 676 -7.21 20.12 17.00
N LYS A 677 -6.82 21.05 16.11
CA LYS A 677 -5.76 20.79 15.11
C LYS A 677 -4.41 20.49 15.75
N GLU A 678 -4.01 21.23 16.79
CA GLU A 678 -2.80 20.92 17.56
C GLU A 678 -2.95 19.61 18.34
N ALA A 679 -4.13 19.29 18.90
CA ALA A 679 -4.34 18.02 19.57
C ALA A 679 -4.25 16.80 18.63
N ILE A 680 -4.82 16.89 17.42
CA ILE A 680 -4.70 15.86 16.38
C ILE A 680 -3.24 15.73 15.91
N ARG A 681 -2.51 16.84 15.81
CA ARG A 681 -1.05 16.82 15.55
C ARG A 681 -0.26 16.16 16.68
N GLN A 682 -0.61 16.39 17.94
CA GLN A 682 0.02 15.69 19.08
C GLN A 682 -0.35 14.20 19.13
N PHE A 683 -1.56 13.82 18.70
CA PHE A 683 -1.97 12.43 18.48
C PHE A 683 -1.09 11.77 17.41
N ALA A 684 -0.92 12.40 16.23
CA ALA A 684 -0.04 11.92 15.17
C ALA A 684 1.40 11.66 15.65
N LEU A 685 1.99 12.63 16.37
CA LEU A 685 3.31 12.47 16.97
C LEU A 685 3.38 11.32 17.97
N SER A 686 2.32 11.09 18.76
CA SER A 686 2.24 9.97 19.69
C SER A 686 2.13 8.61 18.98
N SER A 687 1.48 8.56 17.81
CA SER A 687 1.46 7.38 16.95
C SER A 687 2.86 7.09 16.42
N PHE A 688 3.58 8.09 15.91
CA PHE A 688 4.95 7.90 15.41
C PHE A 688 5.88 7.34 16.50
N ASP A 689 5.77 7.84 17.74
CA ASP A 689 6.57 7.34 18.88
C ASP A 689 6.13 5.96 19.40
N ALA A 690 4.88 5.56 19.18
CA ALA A 690 4.39 4.21 19.48
C ALA A 690 4.78 3.18 18.39
N PHE A 691 4.92 3.63 17.14
CA PHE A 691 5.05 2.78 15.95
C PHE A 691 6.43 2.86 15.28
N GLN A 692 7.55 2.98 16.01
CA GLN A 692 8.87 3.31 15.42
C GLN A 692 9.58 2.19 14.60
N VAL A 693 8.84 1.54 13.69
CA VAL A 693 9.24 1.36 12.29
C VAL A 693 7.97 1.59 11.43
N SER A 694 7.89 2.67 10.65
CA SER A 694 6.58 3.25 10.26
C SER A 694 6.34 3.42 8.75
N LEU A 695 5.47 2.59 8.16
CA LEU A 695 4.64 2.95 7.00
C LEU A 695 3.19 2.63 7.34
N PRO A 696 2.20 3.41 6.90
CA PRO A 696 2.22 4.84 6.60
C PRO A 696 1.17 5.62 7.39
N ILE A 697 1.22 6.95 7.26
CA ILE A 697 0.06 7.80 7.53
C ILE A 697 -0.89 7.71 6.33
N ASP A 698 -2.14 7.35 6.59
CA ASP A 698 -3.26 7.65 5.71
C ASP A 698 -3.64 9.13 5.81
N VAL A 699 -3.56 9.86 4.69
CA VAL A 699 -3.69 11.32 4.64
C VAL A 699 -5.17 11.76 4.59
N TYR A 700 -5.91 11.42 5.64
CA TYR A 700 -7.23 11.97 5.91
C TYR A 700 -7.13 13.11 6.93
N SER A 701 -6.71 14.27 6.44
CA SER A 701 -6.75 15.52 7.19
C SER A 701 -6.94 16.74 6.29
N HIS A 702 -8.17 16.95 5.80
CA HIS A 702 -8.82 18.24 5.55
C HIS A 702 -10.34 18.05 5.45
#